data_AF-A0A257Q9M3-F1
#
_entry.id   AF-A0A257Q9M3-F1
#
_cell.length_a   1.000
_cell.length_b   1.000
_cell.length_c   1.000
_cell.angle_alpha   90.00
_cell.angle_beta   90.00
_cell.angle_gamma   90.00
#
_symmetry.space_group_name_H-M   'P 1'
#
loop_
_entity.id
_entity.type
_entity.pdbx_description
1 polymer ?
#
loop_
_entity_poly.entity_id
_entity_poly.type
_entity_poly.pdbx_seq_one_letter_code
_entity_poly.pdbx_strand_id
1 'polypeptide(L)'
;MGGGGNAAGNGGAGVALGAGSNLTIDQGAAVTGGDGGTGAFAGQGGVGIVATGNSIVQVNGTVAGGLSGQGSGSSNSPADAIDLSGGGNLVGIGTTAQITGQIFSSSGSTNGGDSLALIGGGSGTIGAGQLVGFTSYAVNGGQWTLTGTGNASQNWAISGSTTGLTGTTQSLVGTIDMGGGSYVSFLNNPGGTYGGVLSGAGDVSINGGNVTFAGQNTYTGATALSNGATLALTGNGTLGNNTYVGMNGSSVLDLSASNLAQNSATQNLKDLAGDAGSVVHLGTGRINITGAGGQVFNGTIDGAGAALFTVSGGQWGLGGTVTTGLPFVIQGGAQVNIYGDGTITNGVSVNGLLSLGNANQGFTTGFLQGSGMVALSDKTLTLTDGGDSTFYGQVTGAAGSTLHLTGGTQIFTRDVGFQFFSGKTLIDPGANLLLNLAATMPKSDVTVNGTLTVAGPGPSTSQVRTLNGDGVVNITGSRALQINDQGGVFSGTITNATNTTGNLVIASSAAQTLSGVNTYNGTTALSGVAALTLTGNGSISDSSRLFVNNMSTFDISGTNAGATVQQIFGTGTVKLGDQTLTLSNPTSSNFAFDGKIQGGQGGLHLQKGSMLISSLGGYYGDTVIDPTATLALSGQGSLANSRVVVNGTLDGTATNLVNASNNNYVVVGGLSGDGVVNLAQPNSLQINNAQNSVFSGQLNFGSGTPGQLGFLVMQGGTQTFDSAISLPIAALIQQNATLKFGRNGSLSLPAQGGLYNIGTLDFSASSATQTTGTIGGPGAMILGSGGLTLTGDNSEYTGVISGSGGINLTTGKLALYGGNTYSGDTVVATGASLLLNNQGSLADSQVQNAGVFDLSGATANPTVAGLSGSGELNLGSNTLHLAHAQGVFDGTLNGSGDLSMDGGAWVFNATSAQTSGFSGAALITGGQMMVGDEQHANAYLPGDVTIQSAGTLRGHGTIGGNVTNTGTVFPGGSVGILTINGNYTQSANGALTAQVLPS
;
A
#
# COMPACT_ATOMS: atom_id res chain seq x y z
N MET A 1 -10.51 -109.48 -61.00
CA MET A 1 -11.44 -110.46 -60.40
C MET A 1 -11.42 -110.26 -58.89
N GLY A 2 -12.60 -110.13 -58.27
CA GLY A 2 -12.87 -110.35 -56.84
C GLY A 2 -12.49 -109.25 -55.84
N GLY A 3 -13.49 -108.55 -55.29
CA GLY A 3 -13.36 -107.73 -54.07
C GLY A 3 -13.86 -106.31 -54.25
N GLY A 4 -14.92 -105.93 -53.52
CA GLY A 4 -15.60 -104.64 -53.64
C GLY A 4 -14.75 -103.42 -53.29
N GLY A 5 -15.15 -102.25 -53.82
CA GLY A 5 -14.57 -100.95 -53.49
C GLY A 5 -14.57 -99.99 -54.67
N ASN A 6 -15.72 -99.62 -55.24
CA ASN A 6 -16.40 -98.35 -54.97
C ASN A 6 -15.62 -97.03 -55.24
N ALA A 7 -14.36 -97.01 -55.71
CA ALA A 7 -13.59 -95.78 -55.90
C ALA A 7 -13.72 -95.17 -57.31
N ALA A 8 -14.11 -93.88 -57.38
CA ALA A 8 -14.21 -93.11 -58.61
C ALA A 8 -12.87 -92.43 -59.01
N GLY A 9 -12.71 -92.09 -60.29
CA GLY A 9 -11.46 -91.51 -60.84
C GLY A 9 -11.22 -90.06 -60.43
N ASN A 10 -9.96 -89.65 -60.35
CA ASN A 10 -9.58 -88.26 -60.01
C ASN A 10 -9.63 -87.34 -61.24
N GLY A 11 -9.89 -86.06 -61.02
CA GLY A 11 -9.85 -85.02 -62.04
C GLY A 11 -8.43 -84.69 -62.49
N GLY A 12 -8.26 -84.39 -63.79
CA GLY A 12 -6.98 -83.97 -64.36
C GLY A 12 -6.67 -82.50 -64.08
N ALA A 13 -5.39 -82.12 -64.16
CA ALA A 13 -5.00 -80.72 -64.05
C ALA A 13 -5.50 -79.91 -65.26
N GLY A 14 -5.94 -78.66 -65.05
CA GLY A 14 -6.40 -77.80 -66.14
C GLY A 14 -5.26 -77.42 -67.09
N VAL A 15 -4.14 -76.96 -66.52
CA VAL A 15 -2.88 -76.69 -67.24
C VAL A 15 -1.70 -77.20 -66.41
N ALA A 16 -0.73 -77.87 -67.05
CA ALA A 16 0.51 -78.31 -66.42
C ALA A 16 1.73 -77.71 -67.14
N LEU A 17 2.60 -77.02 -66.41
CA LEU A 17 3.77 -76.31 -66.91
C LEU A 17 5.06 -77.02 -66.48
N GLY A 18 5.96 -77.23 -67.45
CA GLY A 18 7.34 -77.69 -67.18
C GLY A 18 8.23 -76.54 -66.70
N ALA A 19 9.41 -76.88 -66.19
CA ALA A 19 10.38 -75.91 -65.67
C ALA A 19 10.71 -74.76 -66.65
N GLY A 20 10.68 -73.52 -66.16
CA GLY A 20 11.02 -72.30 -66.91
C GLY A 20 9.91 -71.77 -67.82
N SER A 21 8.66 -72.19 -67.63
CA SER A 21 7.54 -71.81 -68.51
C SER A 21 6.84 -70.52 -68.07
N ASN A 22 6.28 -69.78 -69.03
CA ASN A 22 5.46 -68.60 -68.75
C ASN A 22 4.01 -68.84 -69.20
N LEU A 23 3.04 -68.54 -68.32
CA LEU A 23 1.61 -68.62 -68.58
C LEU A 23 0.93 -67.32 -68.16
N THR A 24 0.14 -66.74 -69.07
CA THR A 24 -0.73 -65.60 -68.76
C THR A 24 -2.18 -65.99 -69.01
N ILE A 25 -3.03 -65.78 -68.00
CA ILE A 25 -4.47 -65.92 -68.09
C ILE A 25 -5.07 -64.52 -68.15
N ASP A 26 -5.48 -64.09 -69.35
CA ASP A 26 -6.05 -62.76 -69.55
C ASP A 26 -7.41 -62.60 -68.88
N GLN A 27 -7.85 -61.35 -68.71
CA GLN A 27 -9.17 -61.03 -68.19
C GLN A 27 -10.26 -61.72 -69.03
N GLY A 28 -11.20 -62.39 -68.37
CA GLY A 28 -12.27 -63.15 -69.02
C GLY A 28 -11.91 -64.56 -69.49
N ALA A 29 -10.62 -64.94 -69.48
CA ALA A 29 -10.20 -66.32 -69.68
C ALA A 29 -10.42 -67.15 -68.40
N ALA A 30 -10.61 -68.47 -68.54
CA ALA A 30 -10.81 -69.39 -67.42
C ALA A 30 -9.97 -70.66 -67.56
N VAL A 31 -9.34 -71.09 -66.46
CA VAL A 31 -8.69 -72.40 -66.33
C VAL A 31 -9.29 -73.14 -65.14
N THR A 32 -9.81 -74.34 -65.36
CA THR A 32 -10.43 -75.16 -64.32
C THR A 32 -9.84 -76.56 -64.32
N GLY A 33 -9.46 -77.07 -63.15
CA GLY A 33 -9.16 -78.49 -62.98
C GLY A 33 -10.40 -79.34 -63.23
N GLY A 34 -10.22 -80.59 -63.66
CA GLY A 34 -11.32 -81.52 -63.86
C GLY A 34 -11.97 -81.91 -62.54
N ASP A 35 -13.29 -82.12 -62.53
CA ASP A 35 -13.98 -82.66 -61.36
C ASP A 35 -13.65 -84.15 -61.15
N GLY A 36 -13.68 -84.60 -59.90
CA GLY A 36 -13.58 -86.01 -59.54
C GLY A 36 -14.84 -86.79 -59.90
N GLY A 37 -14.67 -88.06 -60.28
CA GLY A 37 -15.79 -88.94 -60.62
C GLY A 37 -16.71 -89.25 -59.43
N THR A 38 -17.98 -89.55 -59.71
CA THR A 38 -18.99 -89.92 -58.70
C THR A 38 -18.97 -91.44 -58.43
N GLY A 39 -19.05 -91.85 -57.17
CA GLY A 39 -18.93 -93.26 -56.75
C GLY A 39 -19.14 -93.45 -55.24
N ALA A 40 -19.02 -94.67 -54.72
CA ALA A 40 -19.20 -94.87 -53.27
C ALA A 40 -18.01 -94.38 -52.43
N PHE A 41 -16.83 -94.25 -53.03
CA PHE A 41 -15.73 -93.39 -52.60
C PHE A 41 -15.51 -92.32 -53.68
N ALA A 42 -15.54 -91.04 -53.28
CA ALA A 42 -15.43 -89.91 -54.20
C ALA A 42 -14.02 -89.81 -54.82
N GLY A 43 -13.95 -89.53 -56.12
CA GLY A 43 -12.70 -89.12 -56.77
C GLY A 43 -12.33 -87.69 -56.38
N GLN A 44 -11.04 -87.39 -56.27
CA GLN A 44 -10.57 -86.05 -55.94
C GLN A 44 -10.62 -85.12 -57.16
N GLY A 45 -10.90 -83.84 -56.95
CA GLY A 45 -10.81 -82.83 -57.99
C GLY A 45 -9.37 -82.58 -58.44
N GLY A 46 -9.18 -82.18 -59.69
CA GLY A 46 -7.87 -81.85 -60.26
C GLY A 46 -7.46 -80.40 -59.97
N VAL A 47 -6.15 -80.14 -59.92
CA VAL A 47 -5.60 -78.79 -59.72
C VAL A 47 -5.86 -77.92 -60.95
N GLY A 48 -6.16 -76.63 -60.78
CA GLY A 48 -6.32 -75.71 -61.91
C GLY A 48 -5.04 -75.58 -62.75
N ILE A 49 -3.97 -75.11 -62.14
CA ILE A 49 -2.64 -74.95 -62.74
C ILE A 49 -1.59 -75.68 -61.91
N VAL A 50 -0.80 -76.55 -62.53
CA VAL A 50 0.40 -77.13 -61.91
C VAL A 50 1.62 -76.51 -62.57
N ALA A 51 2.55 -75.95 -61.80
CA ALA A 51 3.80 -75.42 -62.34
C ALA A 51 5.02 -75.92 -61.56
N THR A 52 6.10 -76.18 -62.31
CA THR A 52 7.36 -76.67 -61.75
C THR A 52 8.48 -75.67 -62.07
N GLY A 53 9.43 -75.50 -61.15
CA GLY A 53 10.74 -74.83 -61.30
C GLY A 53 10.83 -73.58 -62.17
N ASN A 54 11.15 -72.40 -61.62
CA ASN A 54 11.41 -71.16 -62.37
C ASN A 54 10.29 -70.71 -63.34
N SER A 55 9.05 -71.14 -63.14
CA SER A 55 7.92 -70.76 -64.00
C SER A 55 7.26 -69.45 -63.57
N ILE A 56 6.71 -68.69 -64.52
CA ILE A 56 5.94 -67.47 -64.26
C ILE A 56 4.48 -67.70 -64.62
N VAL A 57 3.57 -67.55 -63.67
CA VAL A 57 2.12 -67.67 -63.88
C VAL A 57 1.45 -66.34 -63.54
N GLN A 58 0.92 -65.66 -64.54
CA GLN A 58 0.20 -64.40 -64.36
C GLN A 58 -1.30 -64.59 -64.59
N VAL A 59 -2.12 -64.27 -63.60
CA VAL A 59 -3.57 -64.51 -63.63
C VAL A 59 -4.33 -63.20 -63.52
N ASN A 60 -5.07 -62.85 -64.57
CA ASN A 60 -6.04 -61.76 -64.61
C ASN A 60 -7.49 -62.25 -64.81
N GLY A 61 -7.66 -63.52 -65.21
CA GLY A 61 -8.95 -64.20 -65.40
C GLY A 61 -9.34 -65.14 -64.25
N THR A 62 -10.14 -66.18 -64.54
CA THR A 62 -10.62 -67.14 -63.54
C THR A 62 -9.71 -68.37 -63.47
N VAL A 63 -9.31 -68.80 -62.27
CA VAL A 63 -8.62 -70.08 -62.06
C VAL A 63 -9.30 -70.84 -60.91
N ALA A 64 -9.69 -72.09 -61.15
CA ALA A 64 -10.33 -72.91 -60.13
C ALA A 64 -9.80 -74.34 -60.10
N GLY A 65 -9.70 -74.93 -58.90
CA GLY A 65 -9.56 -76.38 -58.76
C GLY A 65 -10.90 -77.09 -58.99
N GLY A 66 -10.85 -78.32 -59.51
CA GLY A 66 -12.04 -79.15 -59.68
C GLY A 66 -12.64 -79.59 -58.35
N LEU A 67 -13.94 -79.90 -58.32
CA LEU A 67 -14.63 -80.39 -57.14
C LEU A 67 -14.40 -81.90 -56.95
N SER A 68 -14.36 -82.36 -55.70
CA SER A 68 -14.45 -83.80 -55.42
C SER A 68 -15.80 -84.37 -55.90
N GLY A 69 -15.82 -85.58 -56.44
CA GLY A 69 -17.07 -86.24 -56.82
C GLY A 69 -18.00 -86.52 -55.63
N GLN A 70 -19.24 -86.93 -55.90
CA GLN A 70 -20.22 -87.30 -54.87
C GLN A 70 -19.98 -88.75 -54.38
N GLY A 71 -19.84 -88.97 -53.07
CA GLY A 71 -19.50 -90.27 -52.45
C GLY A 71 -18.99 -90.18 -51.00
N SER A 72 -18.69 -91.32 -50.34
CA SER A 72 -18.02 -91.30 -49.03
C SER A 72 -16.59 -90.77 -49.17
N GLY A 73 -16.19 -89.82 -48.33
CA GLY A 73 -14.93 -89.08 -48.47
C GLY A 73 -14.98 -87.85 -49.40
N SER A 74 -16.15 -87.49 -49.95
CA SER A 74 -16.33 -86.22 -50.67
C SER A 74 -16.16 -85.04 -49.72
N SER A 75 -15.27 -84.11 -50.05
CA SER A 75 -15.09 -82.85 -49.31
C SER A 75 -16.00 -81.75 -49.85
N ASN A 76 -16.62 -81.96 -51.02
CA ASN A 76 -17.32 -80.95 -51.83
C ASN A 76 -16.58 -79.60 -51.90
N SER A 77 -15.25 -79.66 -51.75
CA SER A 77 -14.35 -78.53 -51.70
C SER A 77 -13.52 -78.56 -52.98
N PRO A 78 -13.29 -77.40 -53.61
CA PRO A 78 -12.41 -77.33 -54.78
C PRO A 78 -11.00 -77.78 -54.38
N ALA A 79 -10.33 -78.50 -55.27
CA ALA A 79 -8.91 -78.75 -55.21
C ALA A 79 -8.12 -77.43 -55.30
N ASP A 80 -6.79 -77.50 -55.26
CA ASP A 80 -5.96 -76.31 -55.38
C ASP A 80 -6.17 -75.64 -56.74
N ALA A 81 -6.25 -74.31 -56.74
CA ALA A 81 -6.34 -73.53 -57.96
C ALA A 81 -4.98 -73.50 -58.66
N ILE A 82 -3.89 -73.39 -57.90
CA ILE A 82 -2.52 -73.39 -58.40
C ILE A 82 -1.65 -74.21 -57.43
N ASP A 83 -0.90 -75.18 -57.96
CA ASP A 83 0.08 -75.96 -57.20
C ASP A 83 1.49 -75.77 -57.80
N LEU A 84 2.44 -75.39 -56.95
CA LEU A 84 3.82 -75.06 -57.32
C LEU A 84 4.81 -75.99 -56.65
N SER A 85 5.83 -76.39 -57.41
CA SER A 85 6.96 -77.18 -56.90
C SER A 85 8.28 -76.87 -57.62
N GLY A 86 9.41 -77.36 -57.10
CA GLY A 86 10.73 -77.21 -57.72
C GLY A 86 11.42 -75.85 -57.53
N GLY A 87 10.73 -74.86 -56.92
CA GLY A 87 11.26 -73.54 -56.54
C GLY A 87 11.55 -72.55 -57.67
N GLY A 88 11.71 -71.29 -57.34
CA GLY A 88 11.95 -70.18 -58.27
C GLY A 88 10.72 -69.72 -59.06
N ASN A 89 9.53 -70.28 -58.80
CA ASN A 89 8.32 -69.89 -59.52
C ASN A 89 7.82 -68.51 -59.03
N LEU A 90 7.22 -67.73 -59.93
CA LEU A 90 6.55 -66.47 -59.64
C LEU A 90 5.08 -66.55 -60.04
N VAL A 91 4.17 -66.34 -59.09
CA VAL A 91 2.74 -66.20 -59.37
C VAL A 91 2.34 -64.73 -59.23
N GLY A 92 1.90 -64.13 -60.34
CA GLY A 92 1.34 -62.79 -60.39
C GLY A 92 -0.18 -62.82 -60.42
N ILE A 93 -0.88 -62.26 -59.43
CA ILE A 93 -2.35 -62.19 -59.41
C ILE A 93 -2.81 -60.76 -59.65
N GLY A 94 -3.56 -60.54 -60.74
CA GLY A 94 -4.16 -59.27 -61.11
C GLY A 94 -5.47 -58.99 -60.36
N THR A 95 -5.84 -57.72 -60.21
CA THR A 95 -7.04 -57.28 -59.46
C THR A 95 -8.36 -57.83 -59.98
N THR A 96 -8.43 -58.25 -61.24
CA THR A 96 -9.63 -58.87 -61.85
C THR A 96 -9.67 -60.39 -61.74
N ALA A 97 -8.63 -61.02 -61.19
CA ALA A 97 -8.55 -62.46 -61.07
C ALA A 97 -9.63 -63.01 -60.13
N GLN A 98 -10.19 -64.17 -60.45
CA GLN A 98 -11.11 -64.91 -59.59
C GLN A 98 -10.51 -66.28 -59.31
N ILE A 99 -10.13 -66.54 -58.07
CA ILE A 99 -9.43 -67.77 -57.67
C ILE A 99 -10.30 -68.60 -56.73
N THR A 100 -10.61 -69.83 -57.14
CA THR A 100 -11.42 -70.77 -56.35
C THR A 100 -10.59 -72.02 -56.04
N GLY A 101 -10.12 -72.14 -54.79
CA GLY A 101 -9.12 -73.13 -54.36
C GLY A 101 -7.92 -72.46 -53.68
N GLN A 102 -6.94 -73.24 -53.21
CA GLN A 102 -5.69 -72.69 -52.67
C GLN A 102 -4.68 -72.40 -53.80
N ILE A 103 -3.78 -71.47 -53.54
CA ILE A 103 -2.54 -71.28 -54.27
C ILE A 103 -1.45 -71.83 -53.35
N PHE A 104 -1.04 -73.07 -53.62
CA PHE A 104 -0.16 -73.84 -52.77
C PHE A 104 1.24 -73.94 -53.39
N SER A 105 2.27 -73.74 -52.56
CA SER A 105 3.65 -74.05 -52.89
C SER A 105 4.18 -75.11 -51.94
N SER A 106 4.68 -76.20 -52.50
CA SER A 106 5.44 -77.24 -51.80
C SER A 106 6.95 -76.93 -51.74
N SER A 107 7.38 -75.82 -52.34
CA SER A 107 8.79 -75.46 -52.49
C SER A 107 9.33 -74.88 -51.18
N GLY A 108 10.03 -75.72 -50.40
CA GLY A 108 10.76 -75.26 -49.22
C GLY A 108 11.89 -74.28 -49.55
N SER A 109 12.44 -73.62 -48.51
CA SER A 109 13.50 -72.60 -48.65
C SER A 109 14.82 -73.11 -49.25
N THR A 110 15.07 -74.43 -49.23
CA THR A 110 16.27 -75.06 -49.80
C THR A 110 16.25 -75.18 -51.32
N ASN A 111 15.08 -75.06 -51.96
CA ASN A 111 14.92 -75.15 -53.41
C ASN A 111 14.78 -73.76 -54.08
N GLY A 112 15.19 -72.68 -53.41
CA GLY A 112 15.03 -71.31 -53.91
C GLY A 112 13.66 -70.67 -53.62
N GLY A 113 12.68 -71.46 -53.16
CA GLY A 113 11.35 -71.00 -52.75
C GLY A 113 10.51 -70.41 -53.89
N ASP A 114 9.20 -70.26 -53.70
CA ASP A 114 8.33 -69.61 -54.69
C ASP A 114 7.88 -68.21 -54.23
N SER A 115 7.65 -67.33 -55.19
CA SER A 115 7.27 -65.93 -54.98
C SER A 115 5.84 -65.66 -55.41
N LEU A 116 5.10 -64.88 -54.62
CA LEU A 116 3.79 -64.35 -54.98
C LEU A 116 3.87 -62.83 -55.16
N ALA A 117 3.26 -62.31 -56.22
CA ALA A 117 3.08 -60.87 -56.44
C ALA A 117 1.61 -60.55 -56.74
N LEU A 118 1.01 -59.69 -55.92
CA LEU A 118 -0.26 -59.04 -56.21
C LEU A 118 0.00 -57.81 -57.10
N ILE A 119 -0.69 -57.73 -58.24
CA ILE A 119 -0.38 -56.79 -59.33
C ILE A 119 -1.65 -56.17 -59.93
N GLY A 120 -1.48 -55.21 -60.85
CA GLY A 120 -2.58 -54.57 -61.57
C GLY A 120 -3.01 -53.22 -60.98
N GLY A 121 -4.10 -52.65 -61.50
CA GLY A 121 -4.68 -51.38 -61.05
C GLY A 121 -6.10 -51.55 -60.52
N GLY A 122 -6.55 -50.62 -59.66
CA GLY A 122 -7.87 -50.69 -59.01
C GLY A 122 -7.87 -51.55 -57.74
N SER A 123 -9.03 -52.08 -57.35
CA SER A 123 -9.21 -52.85 -56.11
C SER A 123 -9.32 -54.36 -56.38
N GLY A 124 -8.55 -55.19 -55.66
CA GLY A 124 -8.57 -56.64 -55.73
C GLY A 124 -8.86 -57.28 -54.37
N THR A 125 -9.32 -58.54 -54.35
CA THR A 125 -9.55 -59.31 -53.10
C THR A 125 -8.96 -60.71 -53.23
N ILE A 126 -8.26 -61.18 -52.19
CA ILE A 126 -7.74 -62.55 -52.11
C ILE A 126 -7.78 -63.03 -50.64
N GLY A 127 -8.05 -64.30 -50.41
CA GLY A 127 -8.00 -64.88 -49.07
C GLY A 127 -6.55 -65.10 -48.63
N ALA A 128 -6.15 -64.55 -47.47
CA ALA A 128 -4.80 -64.76 -46.93
C ALA A 128 -4.51 -66.25 -46.69
N GLY A 129 -5.52 -67.01 -46.25
CA GLY A 129 -5.43 -68.46 -46.08
C GLY A 129 -5.44 -69.26 -47.39
N GLN A 130 -5.75 -68.63 -48.53
CA GLN A 130 -5.59 -69.26 -49.85
C GLN A 130 -4.12 -69.29 -50.28
N LEU A 131 -3.22 -68.57 -49.62
CA LEU A 131 -1.83 -68.38 -50.06
C LEU A 131 -0.88 -69.16 -49.15
N VAL A 132 -0.42 -70.34 -49.58
CA VAL A 132 0.31 -71.27 -48.71
C VAL A 132 1.68 -71.60 -49.26
N GLY A 133 2.71 -71.52 -48.42
CA GLY A 133 4.05 -72.08 -48.69
C GLY A 133 5.04 -71.19 -49.45
N PHE A 134 4.71 -69.93 -49.73
CA PHE A 134 5.62 -69.01 -50.44
C PHE A 134 6.74 -68.48 -49.54
N THR A 135 7.89 -68.18 -50.12
CA THR A 135 9.04 -67.58 -49.43
C THR A 135 9.05 -66.05 -49.51
N SER A 136 8.33 -65.45 -50.46
CA SER A 136 8.17 -63.99 -50.54
C SER A 136 6.80 -63.59 -51.06
N TYR A 137 6.21 -62.57 -50.43
CA TYR A 137 4.93 -62.00 -50.80
C TYR A 137 5.13 -60.52 -51.17
N ALA A 138 4.64 -60.10 -52.33
CA ALA A 138 4.77 -58.72 -52.79
C ALA A 138 3.43 -58.14 -53.24
N VAL A 139 3.26 -56.84 -53.07
CA VAL A 139 2.18 -56.07 -53.69
C VAL A 139 2.83 -54.97 -54.52
N ASN A 140 2.80 -55.11 -55.84
CA ASN A 140 3.47 -54.21 -56.78
C ASN A 140 2.49 -53.32 -57.56
N GLY A 141 1.20 -53.35 -57.21
CA GLY A 141 0.18 -52.49 -57.78
C GLY A 141 -1.23 -52.81 -57.26
N GLY A 142 -2.07 -51.77 -57.16
CA GLY A 142 -3.48 -51.87 -56.80
C GLY A 142 -3.76 -51.79 -55.29
N GLN A 143 -5.04 -51.77 -54.94
CA GLN A 143 -5.54 -51.76 -53.57
C GLN A 143 -6.11 -53.14 -53.23
N TRP A 144 -5.41 -53.90 -52.40
CA TRP A 144 -5.73 -55.30 -52.17
C TRP A 144 -6.38 -55.53 -50.81
N THR A 145 -7.53 -56.21 -50.80
CA THR A 145 -8.18 -56.64 -49.56
C THR A 145 -7.83 -58.09 -49.27
N LEU A 146 -7.16 -58.35 -48.14
CA LEU A 146 -6.90 -59.68 -47.63
C LEU A 146 -8.03 -60.13 -46.70
N THR A 147 -8.62 -61.28 -47.00
CA THR A 147 -9.71 -61.88 -46.20
C THR A 147 -9.27 -63.17 -45.52
N GLY A 148 -10.05 -63.67 -44.56
CA GLY A 148 -9.76 -64.93 -43.86
C GLY A 148 -8.60 -64.83 -42.85
N THR A 149 -7.93 -65.94 -42.58
CA THR A 149 -6.81 -66.04 -41.63
C THR A 149 -5.52 -66.29 -42.39
N GLY A 150 -4.50 -65.45 -42.18
CA GLY A 150 -3.17 -65.62 -42.73
C GLY A 150 -2.25 -66.46 -41.84
N ASN A 151 -0.99 -66.58 -42.25
CA ASN A 151 0.08 -67.25 -41.52
C ASN A 151 1.19 -66.24 -41.15
N ALA A 152 1.72 -66.29 -39.92
CA ALA A 152 2.75 -65.37 -39.45
C ALA A 152 4.04 -65.34 -40.30
N SER A 153 4.29 -66.34 -41.13
CA SER A 153 5.40 -66.37 -42.10
C SER A 153 5.12 -65.57 -43.38
N GLN A 154 3.91 -65.02 -43.56
CA GLN A 154 3.52 -64.23 -44.74
C GLN A 154 4.08 -62.81 -44.65
N ASN A 155 5.36 -62.66 -44.97
CA ASN A 155 6.04 -61.36 -44.96
C ASN A 155 5.84 -60.63 -46.28
N TRP A 156 5.22 -59.45 -46.24
CA TRP A 156 4.84 -58.67 -47.41
C TRP A 156 5.79 -57.51 -47.69
N ALA A 157 6.13 -57.30 -48.96
CA ALA A 157 6.76 -56.07 -49.45
C ALA A 157 5.78 -55.33 -50.38
N ILE A 158 5.45 -54.07 -50.06
CA ILE A 158 4.53 -53.24 -50.84
C ILE A 158 5.34 -52.18 -51.58
N SER A 159 5.14 -52.05 -52.88
CA SER A 159 5.80 -51.05 -53.70
C SER A 159 4.82 -50.33 -54.64
N GLY A 160 5.12 -49.06 -54.93
CA GLY A 160 4.31 -48.23 -55.83
C GLY A 160 3.48 -47.16 -55.11
N SER A 161 3.12 -46.12 -55.86
CA SER A 161 2.27 -45.02 -55.39
C SER A 161 0.80 -45.46 -55.35
N THR A 162 0.06 -45.17 -54.26
CA THR A 162 -1.35 -45.56 -54.02
C THR A 162 -1.64 -47.05 -53.89
N THR A 163 -0.59 -47.87 -53.75
CA THR A 163 -0.68 -49.32 -53.58
C THR A 163 -0.85 -49.67 -52.10
N GLY A 164 -1.69 -50.63 -51.75
CA GLY A 164 -1.85 -50.96 -50.34
C GLY A 164 -2.57 -52.26 -50.03
N LEU A 165 -2.45 -52.68 -48.78
CA LEU A 165 -3.12 -53.84 -48.22
C LEU A 165 -4.18 -53.39 -47.21
N THR A 166 -5.40 -53.92 -47.34
CA THR A 166 -6.51 -53.73 -46.41
C THR A 166 -6.92 -55.08 -45.82
N GLY A 167 -7.20 -55.15 -44.52
CA GLY A 167 -7.62 -56.42 -43.90
C GLY A 167 -7.87 -56.31 -42.40
N THR A 168 -7.99 -57.47 -41.74
CA THR A 168 -8.12 -57.57 -40.28
C THR A 168 -6.78 -57.99 -39.68
N THR A 169 -6.65 -57.94 -38.36
CA THR A 169 -5.51 -58.50 -37.60
C THR A 169 -5.33 -60.02 -37.78
N GLN A 170 -6.32 -60.72 -38.36
CA GLN A 170 -6.21 -62.13 -38.72
C GLN A 170 -5.69 -62.34 -40.15
N SER A 171 -5.96 -61.43 -41.08
CA SER A 171 -5.53 -61.55 -42.49
C SER A 171 -4.25 -60.79 -42.80
N LEU A 172 -4.02 -59.66 -42.12
CA LEU A 172 -2.76 -58.91 -42.11
C LEU A 172 -1.89 -59.47 -40.98
N VAL A 173 -0.95 -60.34 -41.33
CA VAL A 173 0.00 -61.00 -40.41
C VAL A 173 1.40 -61.00 -41.01
N GLY A 174 2.41 -61.42 -40.24
CA GLY A 174 3.81 -61.35 -40.66
C GLY A 174 4.34 -59.92 -40.73
N THR A 175 5.59 -59.72 -41.13
CA THR A 175 6.17 -58.39 -41.31
C THR A 175 5.68 -57.76 -42.61
N ILE A 176 5.38 -56.46 -42.61
CA ILE A 176 4.96 -55.73 -43.82
C ILE A 176 5.88 -54.53 -44.01
N ASP A 177 6.65 -54.54 -45.09
CA ASP A 177 7.52 -53.43 -45.50
C ASP A 177 6.83 -52.57 -46.57
N MET A 178 6.61 -51.29 -46.27
CA MET A 178 5.80 -50.40 -47.11
C MET A 178 6.67 -49.37 -47.83
N GLY A 179 6.68 -49.40 -49.16
CA GLY A 179 7.32 -48.38 -50.00
C GLY A 179 6.69 -46.99 -49.87
N GLY A 180 7.35 -45.98 -50.43
CA GLY A 180 6.84 -44.60 -50.44
C GLY A 180 5.53 -44.47 -51.20
N GLY A 181 4.52 -43.85 -50.59
CA GLY A 181 3.18 -43.70 -51.15
C GLY A 181 2.30 -44.95 -51.08
N SER A 182 2.77 -46.01 -50.42
CA SER A 182 2.00 -47.22 -50.13
C SER A 182 1.28 -47.13 -48.77
N TYR A 183 0.34 -48.04 -48.49
CA TYR A 183 -0.36 -48.07 -47.19
C TYR A 183 -0.77 -49.47 -46.71
N VAL A 184 -0.99 -49.58 -45.39
CA VAL A 184 -1.69 -50.69 -44.74
C VAL A 184 -2.91 -50.14 -43.99
N SER A 185 -4.07 -50.77 -44.19
CA SER A 185 -5.34 -50.36 -43.57
C SER A 185 -5.99 -51.53 -42.83
N PHE A 186 -6.13 -51.39 -41.51
CA PHE A 186 -6.87 -52.34 -40.69
C PHE A 186 -8.35 -51.94 -40.67
N LEU A 187 -9.24 -52.82 -41.12
CA LEU A 187 -10.68 -52.54 -41.30
C LEU A 187 -11.54 -53.59 -40.57
N ASN A 188 -12.63 -53.15 -39.93
CA ASN A 188 -13.66 -54.01 -39.31
C ASN A 188 -13.12 -55.01 -38.27
N ASN A 189 -12.20 -54.59 -37.41
CA ASN A 189 -11.61 -55.47 -36.39
C ASN A 189 -12.48 -55.55 -35.12
N PRO A 190 -13.08 -56.71 -34.76
CA PRO A 190 -13.76 -56.84 -33.47
C PRO A 190 -12.80 -56.68 -32.27
N GLY A 191 -11.50 -56.85 -32.53
CA GLY A 191 -10.40 -56.82 -31.57
C GLY A 191 -9.31 -57.80 -32.02
N GLY A 192 -8.02 -57.47 -31.86
CA GLY A 192 -6.94 -58.40 -32.17
C GLY A 192 -5.55 -57.77 -32.10
N THR A 193 -4.53 -58.62 -31.98
CA THR A 193 -3.12 -58.21 -31.89
C THR A 193 -2.40 -58.47 -33.20
N TYR A 194 -1.85 -57.42 -33.81
CA TYR A 194 -0.87 -57.54 -34.88
C TYR A 194 0.53 -57.70 -34.26
N GLY A 195 1.07 -58.91 -34.35
CA GLY A 195 2.40 -59.27 -33.82
C GLY A 195 3.56 -59.03 -34.78
N GLY A 196 3.28 -58.69 -36.05
CA GLY A 196 4.29 -58.38 -37.04
C GLY A 196 4.92 -56.99 -36.85
N VAL A 197 5.86 -56.66 -37.73
CA VAL A 197 6.50 -55.34 -37.81
C VAL A 197 6.06 -54.65 -39.10
N LEU A 198 5.53 -53.44 -38.97
CA LEU A 198 5.30 -52.50 -40.07
C LEU A 198 6.55 -51.62 -40.25
N SER A 199 7.14 -51.60 -41.44
CA SER A 199 8.33 -50.81 -41.77
C SER A 199 8.16 -49.98 -43.05
N GLY A 200 9.15 -49.14 -43.35
CA GLY A 200 9.20 -48.35 -44.59
C GLY A 200 8.61 -46.95 -44.50
N ALA A 201 8.19 -46.38 -45.63
CA ALA A 201 7.71 -44.99 -45.74
C ALA A 201 6.19 -44.87 -45.93
N GLY A 202 5.47 -45.99 -45.95
CA GLY A 202 4.02 -46.01 -46.17
C GLY A 202 3.19 -45.64 -44.94
N ASP A 203 1.92 -45.33 -45.20
CA ASP A 203 0.93 -44.92 -44.21
C ASP A 203 0.22 -46.11 -43.57
N VAL A 204 -0.21 -45.95 -42.32
CA VAL A 204 -0.98 -46.93 -41.56
C VAL A 204 -2.33 -46.32 -41.20
N SER A 205 -3.42 -47.05 -41.43
CA SER A 205 -4.77 -46.61 -41.06
C SER A 205 -5.49 -47.65 -40.22
N ILE A 206 -6.12 -47.22 -39.13
CA ILE A 206 -7.06 -48.02 -38.35
C ILE A 206 -8.46 -47.51 -38.66
N ASN A 207 -9.13 -48.18 -39.60
CA ASN A 207 -10.43 -47.80 -40.10
C ASN A 207 -11.54 -48.61 -39.42
N GLY A 208 -11.69 -48.42 -38.11
CA GLY A 208 -12.74 -49.01 -37.27
C GLY A 208 -12.32 -50.26 -36.50
N GLY A 209 -12.91 -50.41 -35.30
CA GLY A 209 -12.63 -51.52 -34.40
C GLY A 209 -11.42 -51.30 -33.48
N ASN A 210 -10.93 -52.37 -32.87
CA ASN A 210 -9.79 -52.33 -31.94
C ASN A 210 -8.59 -53.11 -32.52
N VAL A 211 -7.42 -52.48 -32.61
CA VAL A 211 -6.16 -53.09 -33.05
C VAL A 211 -5.10 -52.89 -31.99
N THR A 212 -4.35 -53.94 -31.66
CA THR A 212 -3.21 -53.86 -30.74
C THR A 212 -1.91 -54.16 -31.49
N PHE A 213 -0.93 -53.27 -31.41
CA PHE A 213 0.43 -53.53 -31.91
C PHE A 213 1.31 -54.11 -30.80
N ALA A 214 1.92 -55.26 -31.07
CA ALA A 214 2.91 -55.88 -30.18
C ALA A 214 4.34 -55.82 -30.75
N GLY A 215 4.51 -55.60 -32.07
CA GLY A 215 5.80 -55.45 -32.73
C GLY A 215 6.36 -54.03 -32.65
N GLN A 216 7.69 -53.90 -32.69
CA GLN A 216 8.38 -52.61 -32.79
C GLN A 216 8.30 -52.08 -34.22
N ASN A 217 7.32 -51.23 -34.49
CA ASN A 217 7.12 -50.69 -35.83
C ASN A 217 8.11 -49.56 -36.13
N THR A 218 8.61 -49.52 -37.37
CA THR A 218 9.65 -48.57 -37.83
C THR A 218 9.24 -47.80 -39.08
N TYR A 219 7.95 -47.81 -39.44
CA TYR A 219 7.44 -47.03 -40.56
C TYR A 219 7.56 -45.52 -40.29
N THR A 220 7.56 -44.70 -41.33
CA THR A 220 7.68 -43.23 -41.22
C THR A 220 6.50 -42.46 -41.82
N GLY A 221 5.59 -43.13 -42.54
CA GLY A 221 4.33 -42.55 -43.01
C GLY A 221 3.36 -42.24 -41.86
N ALA A 222 2.23 -41.63 -42.18
CA ALA A 222 1.21 -41.20 -41.22
C ALA A 222 0.45 -42.39 -40.61
N THR A 223 0.02 -42.23 -39.37
CA THR A 223 -0.92 -43.12 -38.68
C THR A 223 -2.28 -42.42 -38.57
N ALA A 224 -3.31 -42.93 -39.22
CA ALA A 224 -4.66 -42.36 -39.18
C ALA A 224 -5.61 -43.28 -38.40
N LEU A 225 -6.37 -42.72 -37.45
CA LEU A 225 -7.42 -43.44 -36.73
C LEU A 225 -8.78 -42.85 -37.13
N SER A 226 -9.69 -43.70 -37.62
CA SER A 226 -11.05 -43.27 -37.94
C SER A 226 -11.92 -43.13 -36.69
N ASN A 227 -13.09 -42.51 -36.83
CA ASN A 227 -14.00 -42.28 -35.70
C ASN A 227 -14.34 -43.59 -34.96
N GLY A 228 -14.11 -43.60 -33.65
CA GLY A 228 -14.36 -44.75 -32.77
C GLY A 228 -13.37 -45.90 -32.91
N ALA A 229 -12.28 -45.74 -33.66
CA ALA A 229 -11.21 -46.73 -33.74
C ALA A 229 -10.28 -46.66 -32.53
N THR A 230 -9.83 -47.81 -32.03
CA THR A 230 -8.82 -47.92 -30.96
C THR A 230 -7.54 -48.54 -31.50
N LEU A 231 -6.41 -47.87 -31.30
CA LEU A 231 -5.06 -48.41 -31.50
C LEU A 231 -4.36 -48.52 -30.15
N ALA A 232 -4.13 -49.75 -29.68
CA ALA A 232 -3.39 -50.02 -28.45
C ALA A 232 -1.96 -50.49 -28.74
N LEU A 233 -1.02 -50.17 -27.87
CA LEU A 233 0.35 -50.70 -27.85
C LEU A 233 0.53 -51.60 -26.64
N THR A 234 1.14 -52.77 -26.82
CA THR A 234 1.41 -53.73 -25.73
C THR A 234 2.82 -54.26 -25.78
N GLY A 235 3.39 -54.62 -24.62
CA GLY A 235 4.74 -55.16 -24.54
C GLY A 235 5.76 -54.21 -25.16
N ASN A 236 6.54 -54.67 -26.14
CA ASN A 236 7.52 -53.82 -26.84
C ASN A 236 6.93 -53.07 -28.05
N GLY A 237 5.60 -53.08 -28.23
CA GLY A 237 4.92 -52.44 -29.35
C GLY A 237 5.15 -50.93 -29.39
N THR A 238 5.47 -50.42 -30.58
CA THR A 238 5.66 -48.98 -30.85
C THR A 238 4.90 -48.55 -32.09
N LEU A 239 4.62 -47.26 -32.24
CA LEU A 239 4.37 -46.68 -33.56
C LEU A 239 5.70 -46.38 -34.25
N GLY A 240 5.63 -46.13 -35.55
CA GLY A 240 6.74 -45.60 -36.32
C GLY A 240 7.40 -44.36 -35.68
N ASN A 241 8.73 -44.31 -35.66
CA ASN A 241 9.44 -43.16 -35.07
C ASN A 241 9.22 -41.90 -35.92
N ASN A 242 8.84 -40.78 -35.28
CA ASN A 242 8.51 -39.53 -35.95
C ASN A 242 7.38 -39.67 -37.00
N THR A 243 6.38 -40.51 -36.74
CA THR A 243 5.14 -40.56 -37.52
C THR A 243 4.20 -39.39 -37.17
N TYR A 244 3.41 -38.92 -38.13
CA TYR A 244 2.25 -38.06 -37.85
C TYR A 244 1.08 -38.94 -37.40
N VAL A 245 0.41 -38.57 -36.31
CA VAL A 245 -0.81 -39.27 -35.85
C VAL A 245 -2.02 -38.35 -36.01
N GLY A 246 -2.99 -38.77 -36.81
CA GLY A 246 -4.27 -38.10 -36.97
C GLY A 246 -5.42 -38.92 -36.38
N MET A 247 -6.15 -38.33 -35.44
CA MET A 247 -7.24 -38.98 -34.71
C MET A 247 -8.59 -38.30 -35.05
N ASN A 248 -9.51 -39.04 -35.65
CA ASN A 248 -10.84 -38.52 -35.98
C ASN A 248 -11.88 -38.94 -34.92
N GLY A 249 -12.85 -38.06 -34.65
CA GLY A 249 -13.95 -38.31 -33.70
C GLY A 249 -13.53 -38.91 -32.35
N SER A 250 -14.23 -39.94 -31.88
CA SER A 250 -13.97 -40.62 -30.58
C SER A 250 -12.91 -41.72 -30.66
N SER A 251 -11.87 -41.53 -31.47
CA SER A 251 -10.78 -42.52 -31.58
C SER A 251 -9.86 -42.54 -30.36
N VAL A 252 -9.21 -43.67 -30.12
CA VAL A 252 -8.36 -43.91 -28.95
C VAL A 252 -6.98 -44.39 -29.37
N LEU A 253 -5.93 -43.74 -28.86
CA LEU A 253 -4.55 -44.21 -28.91
C LEU A 253 -4.13 -44.59 -27.50
N ASP A 254 -3.92 -45.89 -27.24
CA ASP A 254 -3.64 -46.43 -25.91
C ASP A 254 -2.22 -46.99 -25.82
N LEU A 255 -1.38 -46.38 -24.98
CA LEU A 255 -0.01 -46.79 -24.68
C LEU A 255 0.09 -47.42 -23.28
N SER A 256 -1.02 -47.57 -22.56
CA SER A 256 -1.03 -47.90 -21.14
C SER A 256 -0.43 -49.27 -20.80
N ALA A 257 -0.50 -50.23 -21.73
CA ALA A 257 0.06 -51.57 -21.61
C ALA A 257 1.46 -51.72 -22.26
N SER A 258 2.05 -50.63 -22.77
CA SER A 258 3.38 -50.66 -23.38
C SER A 258 4.50 -50.66 -22.33
N ASN A 259 5.58 -51.39 -22.61
CA ASN A 259 6.81 -51.39 -21.81
C ASN A 259 7.68 -50.15 -22.07
N LEU A 260 7.21 -49.18 -22.86
CA LEU A 260 7.90 -47.91 -23.08
C LEU A 260 8.22 -47.23 -21.74
N ALA A 261 7.28 -47.30 -20.79
CA ALA A 261 7.42 -46.79 -19.44
C ALA A 261 8.53 -47.48 -18.62
N GLN A 262 8.66 -48.81 -18.73
CA GLN A 262 9.65 -49.58 -17.96
C GLN A 262 11.09 -49.29 -18.42
N ASN A 263 11.27 -48.90 -19.69
CA ASN A 263 12.58 -48.70 -20.30
C ASN A 263 13.00 -47.22 -20.41
N SER A 264 12.25 -46.29 -19.82
CA SER A 264 12.42 -44.84 -20.05
C SER A 264 12.36 -44.42 -21.53
N ALA A 265 11.77 -45.25 -22.38
CA ALA A 265 11.66 -45.01 -23.81
C ALA A 265 10.46 -44.10 -24.10
N THR A 266 10.64 -43.21 -25.06
CA THR A 266 9.63 -42.21 -25.45
C THR A 266 9.14 -42.49 -26.86
N GLN A 267 7.83 -42.53 -27.07
CA GLN A 267 7.27 -42.56 -28.42
C GLN A 267 7.42 -41.16 -29.03
N ASN A 268 8.34 -41.01 -29.99
CA ASN A 268 8.45 -39.76 -30.73
C ASN A 268 7.45 -39.75 -31.89
N LEU A 269 6.67 -38.69 -31.94
CA LEU A 269 5.73 -38.40 -33.02
C LEU A 269 6.17 -37.12 -33.71
N LYS A 270 6.03 -37.06 -35.02
CA LYS A 270 6.27 -35.83 -35.79
C LYS A 270 5.25 -34.76 -35.42
N ASP A 271 3.98 -35.14 -35.33
CA ASP A 271 2.89 -34.27 -34.88
C ASP A 271 1.69 -35.13 -34.44
N LEU A 272 0.78 -34.56 -33.66
CA LEU A 272 -0.43 -35.21 -33.16
C LEU A 272 -1.63 -34.30 -33.36
N ALA A 273 -2.60 -34.74 -34.15
CA ALA A 273 -3.88 -34.05 -34.35
C ALA A 273 -5.03 -34.90 -33.83
N GLY A 274 -6.07 -34.25 -33.31
CA GLY A 274 -7.25 -34.93 -32.81
C GLY A 274 -8.50 -34.07 -32.79
N ASP A 275 -9.61 -34.64 -33.22
CA ASP A 275 -10.94 -34.04 -33.05
C ASP A 275 -11.37 -34.05 -31.57
N ALA A 276 -12.42 -33.30 -31.26
CA ALA A 276 -13.08 -33.38 -29.96
C ALA A 276 -13.57 -34.81 -29.70
N GLY A 277 -13.28 -35.35 -28.51
CA GLY A 277 -13.63 -36.71 -28.11
C GLY A 277 -12.56 -37.77 -28.38
N SER A 278 -11.47 -37.44 -29.11
CA SER A 278 -10.31 -38.32 -29.23
C SER A 278 -9.60 -38.49 -27.88
N VAL A 279 -9.03 -39.66 -27.59
CA VAL A 279 -8.37 -39.95 -26.31
C VAL A 279 -7.01 -40.59 -26.49
N VAL A 280 -5.98 -40.05 -25.84
CA VAL A 280 -4.66 -40.66 -25.72
C VAL A 280 -4.46 -41.15 -24.28
N HIS A 281 -4.43 -42.47 -24.10
CA HIS A 281 -4.10 -43.09 -22.82
C HIS A 281 -2.60 -43.35 -22.73
N LEU A 282 -1.87 -42.59 -21.92
CA LEU A 282 -0.44 -42.81 -21.70
C LEU A 282 -0.18 -43.95 -20.71
N GLY A 283 -1.08 -44.19 -19.76
CA GLY A 283 -0.81 -45.03 -18.60
C GLY A 283 0.39 -44.50 -17.81
N THR A 284 1.54 -45.19 -17.89
CA THR A 284 2.83 -44.71 -17.35
C THR A 284 3.85 -44.32 -18.44
N GLY A 285 3.44 -44.39 -19.71
CA GLY A 285 4.26 -44.17 -20.90
C GLY A 285 4.54 -42.70 -21.21
N ARG A 286 5.34 -42.46 -22.26
CA ARG A 286 5.82 -41.12 -22.62
C ARG A 286 5.65 -40.85 -24.11
N ILE A 287 5.15 -39.66 -24.46
CA ILE A 287 5.08 -39.15 -25.83
C ILE A 287 5.93 -37.87 -25.95
N ASN A 288 6.62 -37.73 -27.08
CA ASN A 288 7.31 -36.51 -27.46
C ASN A 288 6.93 -36.07 -28.87
N ILE A 289 6.42 -34.84 -29.01
CA ILE A 289 6.17 -34.20 -30.30
C ILE A 289 7.46 -33.52 -30.78
N THR A 290 7.94 -33.87 -31.98
CA THR A 290 9.24 -33.43 -32.50
C THR A 290 9.17 -32.43 -33.66
N GLY A 291 8.00 -32.17 -34.27
CA GLY A 291 7.89 -31.52 -35.59
C GLY A 291 7.11 -30.19 -35.69
N ALA A 292 7.15 -29.59 -36.89
CA ALA A 292 6.78 -28.21 -37.24
C ALA A 292 5.39 -28.02 -37.88
N GLY A 293 4.41 -28.89 -37.57
CA GLY A 293 3.15 -28.97 -38.33
C GLY A 293 2.01 -28.07 -37.84
N GLY A 294 2.07 -27.52 -36.63
CA GLY A 294 1.05 -26.60 -36.10
C GLY A 294 -0.32 -27.25 -35.90
N GLN A 295 -0.39 -28.58 -35.81
CA GLN A 295 -1.65 -29.31 -35.68
C GLN A 295 -2.27 -29.13 -34.30
N VAL A 296 -3.59 -29.29 -34.21
CA VAL A 296 -4.34 -29.11 -32.96
C VAL A 296 -4.90 -30.45 -32.48
N PHE A 297 -4.69 -30.76 -31.20
CA PHE A 297 -5.33 -31.87 -30.51
C PHE A 297 -6.43 -31.36 -29.58
N ASN A 298 -7.69 -31.60 -29.93
CA ASN A 298 -8.88 -31.17 -29.18
C ASN A 298 -9.43 -32.25 -28.21
N GLY A 299 -8.69 -33.36 -28.06
CA GLY A 299 -9.09 -34.51 -27.26
C GLY A 299 -8.62 -34.49 -25.81
N THR A 300 -8.69 -35.64 -25.14
CA THR A 300 -8.14 -35.86 -23.80
C THR A 300 -6.83 -36.65 -23.88
N ILE A 301 -5.82 -36.24 -23.11
CA ILE A 301 -4.61 -37.02 -22.86
C ILE A 301 -4.60 -37.34 -21.37
N ASP A 302 -4.51 -38.61 -21.01
CA ASP A 302 -4.44 -39.03 -19.60
C ASP A 302 -3.27 -39.98 -19.31
N GLY A 303 -2.84 -40.00 -18.05
CA GLY A 303 -1.72 -40.80 -17.60
C GLY A 303 -1.38 -40.52 -16.13
N ALA A 304 -0.85 -41.52 -15.45
CA ALA A 304 -0.49 -41.47 -14.04
C ALA A 304 0.98 -41.86 -13.82
N GLY A 305 1.50 -41.59 -12.61
CA GLY A 305 2.87 -41.96 -12.23
C GLY A 305 3.94 -41.32 -13.12
N ALA A 306 4.67 -42.14 -13.88
CA ALA A 306 5.79 -41.68 -14.73
C ALA A 306 5.35 -41.08 -16.08
N ALA A 307 4.05 -40.95 -16.33
CA ALA A 307 3.51 -40.43 -17.58
C ALA A 307 4.01 -39.01 -17.88
N LEU A 308 4.56 -38.82 -19.08
CA LEU A 308 5.15 -37.56 -19.53
C LEU A 308 4.72 -37.26 -20.96
N PHE A 309 4.27 -36.03 -21.19
CA PHE A 309 4.07 -35.49 -22.52
C PHE A 309 5.02 -34.32 -22.75
N THR A 310 5.82 -34.40 -23.81
CA THR A 310 6.82 -33.38 -24.17
C THR A 310 6.56 -32.84 -25.57
N VAL A 311 6.77 -31.54 -25.75
CA VAL A 311 6.89 -30.91 -27.08
C VAL A 311 8.32 -30.40 -27.21
N SER A 312 9.10 -31.02 -28.09
CA SER A 312 10.54 -30.78 -28.24
C SER A 312 10.93 -29.92 -29.45
N GLY A 313 10.04 -29.74 -30.41
CA GLY A 313 10.29 -28.90 -31.58
C GLY A 313 9.00 -28.44 -32.27
N GLY A 314 9.10 -27.34 -33.01
CA GLY A 314 8.00 -26.81 -33.84
C GLY A 314 6.85 -26.18 -33.05
N GLN A 315 5.69 -26.07 -33.71
CA GLN A 315 4.45 -25.56 -33.12
C GLN A 315 3.45 -26.70 -32.97
N TRP A 316 2.79 -26.78 -31.82
CA TRP A 316 1.71 -27.72 -31.55
C TRP A 316 0.53 -27.01 -30.87
N GLY A 317 -0.69 -27.43 -31.17
CA GLY A 317 -1.92 -26.87 -30.63
C GLY A 317 -2.58 -27.81 -29.63
N LEU A 318 -2.99 -27.29 -28.48
CA LEU A 318 -3.77 -28.02 -27.48
C LEU A 318 -5.13 -27.37 -27.31
N GLY A 319 -6.19 -28.08 -27.69
CA GLY A 319 -7.59 -27.67 -27.52
C GLY A 319 -8.32 -28.31 -26.35
N GLY A 320 -7.79 -29.41 -25.81
CA GLY A 320 -8.46 -30.23 -24.80
C GLY A 320 -7.72 -30.32 -23.46
N THR A 321 -7.86 -31.46 -22.78
CA THR A 321 -7.34 -31.67 -21.41
C THR A 321 -6.15 -32.61 -21.42
N VAL A 322 -5.11 -32.28 -20.65
CA VAL A 322 -3.96 -33.14 -20.39
C VAL A 322 -3.84 -33.40 -18.90
N THR A 323 -3.82 -34.68 -18.52
CA THR A 323 -3.53 -35.14 -17.16
C THR A 323 -2.37 -36.11 -17.22
N THR A 324 -1.24 -35.74 -16.62
CA THR A 324 0.00 -36.53 -16.62
C THR A 324 0.55 -36.64 -15.20
N GLY A 325 1.24 -37.73 -14.89
CA GLY A 325 1.87 -37.91 -13.58
C GLY A 325 3.14 -37.07 -13.36
N LEU A 326 3.75 -36.56 -14.45
CA LEU A 326 4.81 -35.55 -14.44
C LEU A 326 4.34 -34.25 -15.11
N PRO A 327 4.99 -33.10 -14.87
CA PRO A 327 4.64 -31.83 -15.53
C PRO A 327 4.75 -31.93 -17.05
N PHE A 328 3.82 -31.30 -17.77
CA PHE A 328 3.89 -31.19 -19.23
C PHE A 328 5.12 -30.36 -19.63
N VAL A 329 5.93 -30.81 -20.58
CA VAL A 329 7.20 -30.16 -20.91
C VAL A 329 7.16 -29.51 -22.30
N ILE A 330 7.47 -28.21 -22.35
CA ILE A 330 7.74 -27.48 -23.60
C ILE A 330 9.24 -27.20 -23.63
N GLN A 331 9.99 -27.85 -24.51
CA GLN A 331 11.44 -27.64 -24.62
C GLN A 331 11.79 -26.31 -25.29
N GLY A 332 13.05 -25.89 -25.17
CA GLY A 332 13.56 -24.72 -25.86
C GLY A 332 13.43 -24.86 -27.39
N GLY A 333 12.89 -23.82 -28.04
CA GLY A 333 12.61 -23.82 -29.49
C GLY A 333 11.25 -24.40 -29.89
N ALA A 334 10.49 -24.98 -28.96
CA ALA A 334 9.12 -25.41 -29.18
C ALA A 334 8.09 -24.34 -28.78
N GLN A 335 6.92 -24.37 -29.40
CA GLN A 335 5.77 -23.52 -29.07
C GLN A 335 4.50 -24.36 -28.92
N VAL A 336 3.77 -24.15 -27.83
CA VAL A 336 2.43 -24.71 -27.63
C VAL A 336 1.41 -23.58 -27.66
N ASN A 337 0.45 -23.68 -28.58
CA ASN A 337 -0.69 -22.78 -28.69
C ASN A 337 -1.91 -23.41 -28.01
N ILE A 338 -2.48 -22.73 -27.03
CA ILE A 338 -3.74 -23.15 -26.41
C ILE A 338 -4.89 -22.70 -27.31
N TYR A 339 -5.79 -23.62 -27.60
CA TYR A 339 -7.09 -23.41 -28.25
C TYR A 339 -8.19 -23.73 -27.24
N GLY A 340 -9.33 -23.04 -27.30
CA GLY A 340 -10.43 -23.28 -26.35
C GLY A 340 -10.06 -22.95 -24.91
N ASP A 341 -10.61 -23.70 -23.95
CA ASP A 341 -10.32 -23.56 -22.51
C ASP A 341 -9.51 -24.76 -22.00
N GLY A 342 -8.41 -25.07 -22.70
CA GLY A 342 -7.55 -26.21 -22.40
C GLY A 342 -7.08 -26.24 -20.93
N THR A 343 -6.84 -27.44 -20.41
CA THR A 343 -6.41 -27.65 -19.02
C THR A 343 -5.23 -28.62 -18.94
N ILE A 344 -4.20 -28.31 -18.15
CA ILE A 344 -3.09 -29.22 -17.83
C ILE A 344 -2.98 -29.36 -16.30
N THR A 345 -3.35 -30.51 -15.76
CA THR A 345 -3.58 -30.63 -14.30
C THR A 345 -2.31 -30.63 -13.45
N ASN A 346 -1.19 -31.20 -13.91
CA ASN A 346 0.04 -31.39 -13.11
C ASN A 346 1.15 -30.37 -13.41
N GLY A 347 0.77 -29.15 -13.79
CA GLY A 347 1.69 -28.06 -14.10
C GLY A 347 2.40 -28.16 -15.45
N VAL A 348 3.07 -27.07 -15.82
CA VAL A 348 3.78 -26.93 -17.10
C VAL A 348 5.23 -26.49 -16.86
N SER A 349 6.17 -27.24 -17.41
CA SER A 349 7.58 -26.86 -17.56
C SER A 349 7.80 -26.14 -18.88
N VAL A 350 7.76 -24.81 -18.87
CA VAL A 350 7.91 -23.97 -20.06
C VAL A 350 9.38 -23.58 -20.23
N ASN A 351 10.08 -24.22 -21.15
CA ASN A 351 11.43 -23.82 -21.62
C ASN A 351 11.38 -23.19 -23.03
N GLY A 352 10.30 -23.41 -23.78
CA GLY A 352 9.99 -22.76 -25.06
C GLY A 352 8.95 -21.63 -24.92
N LEU A 353 7.91 -21.63 -25.75
CA LEU A 353 6.79 -20.68 -25.70
C LEU A 353 5.46 -21.38 -25.39
N LEU A 354 4.75 -20.93 -24.37
CA LEU A 354 3.33 -21.24 -24.14
C LEU A 354 2.50 -20.01 -24.54
N SER A 355 1.63 -20.14 -25.54
CA SER A 355 0.82 -19.04 -26.08
C SER A 355 -0.66 -19.31 -25.87
N LEU A 356 -1.36 -18.37 -25.22
CA LEU A 356 -2.81 -18.41 -25.00
C LEU A 356 -3.58 -17.57 -26.04
N GLY A 357 -2.91 -17.05 -27.07
CA GLY A 357 -3.54 -16.14 -28.04
C GLY A 357 -4.76 -16.70 -28.78
N ASN A 358 -4.89 -18.03 -28.85
CA ASN A 358 -6.03 -18.72 -29.48
C ASN A 358 -7.00 -19.34 -28.47
N ALA A 359 -6.78 -19.14 -27.16
CA ALA A 359 -7.68 -19.63 -26.12
C ALA A 359 -8.99 -18.82 -26.18
N ASN A 360 -10.09 -19.40 -25.69
CA ASN A 360 -11.37 -18.68 -25.63
C ASN A 360 -11.30 -17.61 -24.54
N GLN A 361 -11.32 -18.05 -23.28
CA GLN A 361 -11.31 -17.19 -22.10
C GLN A 361 -10.02 -17.36 -21.28
N GLY A 362 -9.43 -18.56 -21.27
CA GLY A 362 -8.22 -18.81 -20.51
C GLY A 362 -7.66 -20.22 -20.62
N PHE A 363 -6.68 -20.49 -19.77
CA PHE A 363 -5.98 -21.76 -19.65
C PHE A 363 -5.73 -22.05 -18.17
N THR A 364 -6.00 -23.27 -17.74
CA THR A 364 -5.82 -23.69 -16.33
C THR A 364 -4.70 -24.70 -16.21
N THR A 365 -3.79 -24.49 -15.27
CA THR A 365 -2.78 -25.47 -14.91
C THR A 365 -2.44 -25.48 -13.42
N GLY A 366 -1.75 -26.51 -12.93
CA GLY A 366 -1.31 -26.59 -11.53
C GLY A 366 -0.34 -25.47 -11.15
N PHE A 367 0.77 -25.37 -11.88
CA PHE A 367 1.87 -24.43 -11.63
C PHE A 367 2.72 -24.23 -12.89
N LEU A 368 3.61 -23.23 -12.85
CA LEU A 368 4.63 -23.00 -13.87
C LEU A 368 6.04 -23.26 -13.34
N GLN A 369 6.86 -23.87 -14.17
CA GLN A 369 8.31 -23.99 -13.97
C GLN A 369 9.06 -23.84 -15.30
N GLY A 370 10.39 -23.77 -15.27
CA GLY A 370 11.23 -23.60 -16.46
C GLY A 370 11.63 -22.15 -16.73
N SER A 371 12.23 -21.89 -17.89
CA SER A 371 12.88 -20.60 -18.22
C SER A 371 12.40 -19.93 -19.52
N GLY A 372 11.32 -20.42 -20.12
CA GLY A 372 10.77 -19.98 -21.40
C GLY A 372 9.87 -18.76 -21.30
N MET A 373 8.91 -18.62 -22.22
CA MET A 373 7.96 -17.52 -22.27
C MET A 373 6.52 -18.02 -22.17
N VAL A 374 5.69 -17.32 -21.40
CA VAL A 374 4.23 -17.51 -21.35
C VAL A 374 3.56 -16.23 -21.84
N ALA A 375 2.83 -16.31 -22.95
CA ALA A 375 2.16 -15.18 -23.57
C ALA A 375 0.64 -15.31 -23.40
N LEU A 376 0.05 -14.47 -22.55
CA LEU A 376 -1.37 -14.51 -22.20
C LEU A 376 -2.26 -13.80 -23.23
N SER A 377 -1.70 -12.88 -24.03
CA SER A 377 -2.48 -11.95 -24.86
C SER A 377 -3.49 -11.17 -24.00
N ASP A 378 -4.79 -11.40 -24.16
CA ASP A 378 -5.90 -10.83 -23.39
C ASP A 378 -6.60 -11.87 -22.49
N LYS A 379 -5.97 -13.03 -22.26
CA LYS A 379 -6.61 -14.20 -21.62
C LYS A 379 -6.20 -14.39 -20.16
N THR A 380 -6.92 -15.29 -19.50
CA THR A 380 -6.63 -15.68 -18.11
C THR A 380 -5.77 -16.93 -18.06
N LEU A 381 -4.68 -16.89 -17.29
CA LEU A 381 -3.92 -18.05 -16.85
C LEU A 381 -4.25 -18.32 -15.39
N THR A 382 -4.80 -19.49 -15.10
CA THR A 382 -5.14 -19.92 -13.73
C THR A 382 -4.15 -20.96 -13.24
N LEU A 383 -3.56 -20.74 -12.07
CA LEU A 383 -2.62 -21.64 -11.38
C LEU A 383 -3.27 -22.20 -10.11
N THR A 384 -3.50 -23.51 -10.05
CA THR A 384 -4.38 -24.12 -9.03
C THR A 384 -3.69 -24.72 -7.82
N ASP A 385 -2.42 -25.15 -7.95
CA ASP A 385 -1.74 -25.92 -6.91
C ASP A 385 -0.40 -25.30 -6.50
N GLY A 386 0.16 -24.38 -7.30
CA GLY A 386 1.40 -23.63 -7.02
C GLY A 386 2.68 -24.47 -6.93
N GLY A 387 2.62 -25.70 -6.42
CA GLY A 387 3.66 -26.73 -6.43
C GLY A 387 4.98 -26.35 -5.77
N ASP A 388 5.02 -25.31 -4.93
CA ASP A 388 6.27 -24.61 -4.52
C ASP A 388 7.24 -24.42 -5.72
N SER A 389 6.67 -24.15 -6.90
CA SER A 389 7.38 -24.26 -8.17
C SER A 389 8.01 -22.95 -8.58
N THR A 390 9.21 -23.05 -9.15
CA THR A 390 10.01 -21.88 -9.54
C THR A 390 10.01 -21.67 -11.04
N PHE A 391 9.50 -20.53 -11.47
CA PHE A 391 9.56 -20.06 -12.84
C PHE A 391 10.64 -18.99 -13.02
N TYR A 392 11.55 -19.25 -13.94
CA TYR A 392 12.68 -18.36 -14.31
C TYR A 392 12.41 -17.57 -15.60
N GLY A 393 11.32 -17.89 -16.30
CA GLY A 393 11.00 -17.37 -17.62
C GLY A 393 10.24 -16.05 -17.62
N GLN A 394 9.73 -15.65 -18.78
CA GLN A 394 8.97 -14.42 -18.99
C GLN A 394 7.46 -14.66 -19.02
N VAL A 395 6.67 -13.77 -18.42
CA VAL A 395 5.21 -13.72 -18.60
C VAL A 395 4.83 -12.40 -19.26
N THR A 396 4.07 -12.44 -20.34
CA THR A 396 3.62 -11.26 -21.11
C THR A 396 2.11 -11.26 -21.29
N GLY A 397 1.50 -10.09 -21.40
CA GLY A 397 0.04 -9.96 -21.57
C GLY A 397 -0.41 -8.51 -21.62
N ALA A 398 -1.48 -8.25 -22.37
CA ALA A 398 -2.13 -6.95 -22.49
C ALA A 398 -3.03 -6.67 -21.28
N ALA A 399 -3.59 -5.46 -21.19
CA ALA A 399 -4.37 -5.01 -20.02
C ALA A 399 -5.62 -5.88 -19.70
N GLY A 400 -6.15 -6.62 -20.68
CA GLY A 400 -7.26 -7.56 -20.48
C GLY A 400 -6.88 -8.91 -19.88
N SER A 401 -5.58 -9.24 -19.84
CA SER A 401 -5.10 -10.53 -19.34
C SER A 401 -5.15 -10.63 -17.81
N THR A 402 -5.22 -11.85 -17.29
CA THR A 402 -5.21 -12.12 -15.85
C THR A 402 -4.28 -13.30 -15.53
N LEU A 403 -3.40 -13.12 -14.55
CA LEU A 403 -2.70 -14.20 -13.87
C LEU A 403 -3.41 -14.46 -12.54
N HIS A 404 -4.05 -15.63 -12.40
CA HIS A 404 -4.87 -15.96 -11.25
C HIS A 404 -4.28 -17.16 -10.51
N LEU A 405 -3.91 -16.98 -9.25
CA LEU A 405 -3.47 -18.05 -8.36
C LEU A 405 -4.60 -18.40 -7.41
N THR A 406 -5.08 -19.64 -7.47
CA THR A 406 -6.17 -20.13 -6.62
C THR A 406 -5.69 -21.03 -5.47
N GLY A 407 -4.43 -21.48 -5.49
CA GLY A 407 -3.83 -22.29 -4.43
C GLY A 407 -2.31 -22.42 -4.52
N GLY A 408 -1.70 -22.89 -3.42
CA GLY A 408 -0.26 -23.19 -3.30
C GLY A 408 0.69 -22.00 -3.49
N THR A 409 1.98 -22.27 -3.71
CA THR A 409 3.01 -21.21 -3.86
C THR A 409 3.62 -21.20 -5.26
N GLN A 410 3.39 -20.13 -6.03
CA GLN A 410 4.15 -19.89 -7.26
C GLN A 410 5.32 -18.93 -6.99
N ILE A 411 6.53 -19.32 -7.42
CA ILE A 411 7.74 -18.52 -7.23
C ILE A 411 8.21 -17.98 -8.59
N PHE A 412 8.52 -16.69 -8.64
CA PHE A 412 9.20 -16.01 -9.76
C PHE A 412 10.51 -15.40 -9.27
N THR A 413 11.66 -15.70 -9.89
CA THR A 413 12.97 -15.37 -9.27
C THR A 413 13.90 -14.45 -10.06
N ARG A 414 13.64 -14.14 -11.32
CA ARG A 414 14.47 -13.20 -12.12
C ARG A 414 13.61 -12.04 -12.60
N ASP A 415 14.15 -11.13 -13.42
CA ASP A 415 13.33 -10.22 -14.22
C ASP A 415 12.48 -11.07 -15.19
N VAL A 416 11.39 -11.61 -14.67
CA VAL A 416 10.50 -12.60 -15.29
C VAL A 416 9.60 -11.95 -16.36
N GLY A 417 10.11 -10.96 -17.09
CA GLY A 417 9.42 -10.34 -18.23
C GLY A 417 8.08 -9.67 -17.91
N PHE A 418 7.59 -9.66 -16.66
CA PHE A 418 6.35 -8.98 -16.26
C PHE A 418 6.38 -7.47 -16.53
N GLN A 419 7.54 -6.91 -16.89
CA GLN A 419 7.66 -5.60 -17.52
C GLN A 419 6.74 -5.43 -18.76
N PHE A 420 6.35 -6.54 -19.38
CA PHE A 420 5.46 -6.64 -20.54
C PHE A 420 4.09 -7.24 -20.18
N PHE A 421 3.81 -7.47 -18.90
CA PHE A 421 2.51 -7.90 -18.41
C PHE A 421 1.79 -6.70 -17.78
N SER A 422 0.79 -6.17 -18.49
CA SER A 422 -0.05 -5.07 -18.00
C SER A 422 -1.43 -5.52 -17.50
N GLY A 423 -1.63 -6.84 -17.37
CA GLY A 423 -2.87 -7.44 -16.89
C GLY A 423 -3.00 -7.44 -15.36
N LYS A 424 -4.04 -8.11 -14.87
CA LYS A 424 -4.30 -8.26 -13.43
C LYS A 424 -3.57 -9.46 -12.85
N THR A 425 -3.03 -9.33 -11.64
CA THR A 425 -2.58 -10.47 -10.84
C THR A 425 -3.54 -10.67 -9.68
N LEU A 426 -4.21 -11.82 -9.60
CA LEU A 426 -5.15 -12.17 -8.53
C LEU A 426 -4.56 -13.32 -7.70
N ILE A 427 -4.45 -13.11 -6.40
CA ILE A 427 -3.96 -14.11 -5.44
C ILE A 427 -5.10 -14.38 -4.46
N ASP A 428 -5.76 -15.53 -4.59
CA ASP A 428 -6.89 -15.91 -3.75
C ASP A 428 -6.46 -16.32 -2.33
N PRO A 429 -7.39 -16.36 -1.36
CA PRO A 429 -7.10 -16.88 -0.03
C PRO A 429 -6.49 -18.30 -0.09
N GLY A 430 -5.37 -18.50 0.60
CA GLY A 430 -4.62 -19.77 0.59
C GLY A 430 -3.59 -19.92 -0.53
N ALA A 431 -3.59 -19.02 -1.52
CA ALA A 431 -2.54 -18.93 -2.54
C ALA A 431 -1.39 -18.01 -2.11
N ASN A 432 -0.20 -18.28 -2.62
CA ASN A 432 1.03 -17.55 -2.32
C ASN A 432 1.77 -17.22 -3.62
N LEU A 433 2.14 -15.96 -3.81
CA LEU A 433 3.01 -15.50 -4.87
C LEU A 433 4.32 -15.02 -4.26
N LEU A 434 5.46 -15.63 -4.64
CA LEU A 434 6.78 -15.21 -4.18
C LEU A 434 7.55 -14.53 -5.34
N LEU A 435 7.80 -13.23 -5.20
CA LEU A 435 8.68 -12.45 -6.08
C LEU A 435 10.09 -12.41 -5.49
N ASN A 436 10.97 -13.29 -5.94
CA ASN A 436 12.34 -13.46 -5.44
C ASN A 436 13.40 -12.74 -6.34
N LEU A 437 14.58 -12.44 -5.77
CA LEU A 437 15.71 -11.67 -6.32
C LEU A 437 15.34 -10.36 -7.07
N ALA A 438 15.03 -10.44 -8.36
CA ALA A 438 14.76 -9.30 -9.24
C ALA A 438 13.34 -9.30 -9.81
N ALA A 439 12.50 -10.27 -9.44
CA ALA A 439 11.12 -10.31 -9.90
C ALA A 439 10.34 -9.05 -9.47
N THR A 440 9.56 -8.52 -10.40
CA THR A 440 8.82 -7.26 -10.33
C THR A 440 7.64 -7.30 -11.30
N MET A 441 6.56 -6.56 -11.05
CA MET A 441 5.32 -6.54 -11.85
C MET A 441 4.80 -5.10 -12.09
N PRO A 442 5.62 -4.16 -12.61
CA PRO A 442 5.36 -2.73 -12.50
C PRO A 442 4.12 -2.22 -13.25
N LYS A 443 3.58 -3.02 -14.17
CA LYS A 443 2.39 -2.68 -14.96
C LYS A 443 1.16 -3.48 -14.56
N SER A 444 1.27 -4.38 -13.59
CA SER A 444 0.16 -5.23 -13.17
C SER A 444 -0.61 -4.64 -12.00
N ASP A 445 -1.94 -4.68 -12.11
CA ASP A 445 -2.84 -4.45 -10.98
C ASP A 445 -2.89 -5.71 -10.11
N VAL A 446 -2.32 -5.64 -8.91
CA VAL A 446 -2.18 -6.79 -8.03
C VAL A 446 -3.27 -6.76 -6.96
N THR A 447 -4.09 -7.81 -6.89
CA THR A 447 -5.08 -8.04 -5.84
C THR A 447 -4.63 -9.20 -4.97
N VAL A 448 -4.34 -8.92 -3.71
CA VAL A 448 -3.80 -9.86 -2.73
C VAL A 448 -4.87 -10.19 -1.70
N ASN A 449 -5.52 -11.35 -1.83
CA ASN A 449 -6.42 -11.91 -0.82
C ASN A 449 -5.75 -13.12 -0.10
N GLY A 450 -4.73 -13.72 -0.72
CA GLY A 450 -3.80 -14.67 -0.10
C GLY A 450 -2.53 -13.97 0.39
N THR A 451 -1.36 -14.49 -0.01
CA THR A 451 -0.05 -13.93 0.35
C THR A 451 0.75 -13.50 -0.87
N LEU A 452 1.21 -12.25 -0.88
CA LEU A 452 2.30 -11.80 -1.75
C LEU A 452 3.57 -11.67 -0.92
N THR A 453 4.64 -12.36 -1.31
CA THR A 453 5.96 -12.20 -0.68
C THR A 453 6.93 -11.60 -1.67
N VAL A 454 7.56 -10.49 -1.30
CA VAL A 454 8.71 -9.90 -1.98
C VAL A 454 9.95 -10.31 -1.21
N ALA A 455 10.88 -11.03 -1.83
CA ALA A 455 12.08 -11.58 -1.17
C ALA A 455 13.33 -11.41 -2.04
N GLY A 456 14.51 -11.45 -1.44
CA GLY A 456 15.78 -11.56 -2.17
C GLY A 456 16.91 -10.65 -1.66
N PRO A 457 18.18 -10.97 -1.98
CA PRO A 457 19.33 -10.18 -1.57
C PRO A 457 19.47 -8.88 -2.39
N GLY A 458 19.69 -7.75 -1.73
CA GLY A 458 20.05 -6.46 -2.35
C GLY A 458 18.99 -5.35 -2.24
N PRO A 459 19.32 -4.11 -2.65
CA PRO A 459 18.41 -2.95 -2.61
C PRO A 459 17.43 -2.90 -3.79
N SER A 460 17.17 -4.01 -4.49
CA SER A 460 16.29 -4.01 -5.66
C SER A 460 14.84 -3.72 -5.26
N THR A 461 14.19 -2.78 -5.95
CA THR A 461 12.76 -2.46 -5.78
C THR A 461 11.91 -3.48 -6.54
N SER A 462 10.97 -4.13 -5.86
CA SER A 462 9.87 -4.84 -6.53
C SER A 462 8.73 -3.84 -6.78
N GLN A 463 8.30 -3.70 -8.01
CA GLN A 463 7.29 -2.73 -8.40
C GLN A 463 5.97 -3.43 -8.72
N VAL A 464 4.85 -2.77 -8.41
CA VAL A 464 3.49 -3.13 -8.84
C VAL A 464 2.81 -1.87 -9.40
N ARG A 465 1.81 -2.02 -10.28
CA ARG A 465 1.04 -0.87 -10.75
C ARG A 465 0.13 -0.35 -9.63
N THR A 466 -0.79 -1.18 -9.18
CA THR A 466 -1.67 -0.92 -8.03
C THR A 466 -1.63 -2.11 -7.07
N LEU A 467 -1.89 -1.84 -5.78
CA LEU A 467 -2.00 -2.86 -4.74
C LEU A 467 -3.40 -2.81 -4.12
N ASN A 468 -4.11 -3.94 -4.18
CA ASN A 468 -5.48 -4.11 -3.72
C ASN A 468 -5.63 -5.40 -2.90
N GLY A 469 -6.78 -5.58 -2.25
CA GLY A 469 -7.14 -6.80 -1.51
C GLY A 469 -6.99 -6.67 0.01
N ASP A 470 -7.19 -7.77 0.72
CA ASP A 470 -7.26 -7.85 2.19
C ASP A 470 -6.31 -8.88 2.82
N GLY A 471 -5.44 -9.50 2.00
CA GLY A 471 -4.50 -10.54 2.40
C GLY A 471 -3.21 -10.01 3.05
N VAL A 472 -2.12 -10.74 2.88
CA VAL A 472 -0.82 -10.43 3.50
C VAL A 472 0.21 -10.09 2.43
N VAL A 473 0.95 -9.00 2.64
CA VAL A 473 2.11 -8.64 1.82
C VAL A 473 3.36 -8.69 2.69
N ASN A 474 4.22 -9.68 2.46
CA ASN A 474 5.49 -9.85 3.15
C ASN A 474 6.63 -9.19 2.37
N ILE A 475 7.24 -8.14 2.90
CA ILE A 475 8.41 -7.48 2.29
C ILE A 475 9.66 -7.92 3.05
N THR A 476 10.38 -8.89 2.51
CA THR A 476 11.54 -9.56 3.14
C THR A 476 12.82 -9.35 2.34
N GLY A 477 13.97 -9.47 3.02
CA GLY A 477 15.22 -8.94 2.47
C GLY A 477 15.16 -7.41 2.36
N SER A 478 16.27 -6.72 2.16
CA SER A 478 16.33 -5.25 2.09
C SER A 478 15.60 -4.61 0.90
N ARG A 479 14.66 -5.32 0.28
CA ARG A 479 13.92 -4.90 -0.91
C ARG A 479 12.80 -3.95 -0.53
N ALA A 480 12.50 -3.02 -1.43
CA ALA A 480 11.32 -2.16 -1.30
C ALA A 480 10.18 -2.69 -2.18
N LEU A 481 8.94 -2.60 -1.69
CA LEU A 481 7.76 -2.67 -2.54
C LEU A 481 7.41 -1.26 -3.01
N GLN A 482 7.37 -1.04 -4.32
CA GLN A 482 7.01 0.23 -4.93
C GLN A 482 5.67 0.13 -5.67
N ILE A 483 4.77 1.06 -5.40
CA ILE A 483 3.47 1.19 -6.09
C ILE A 483 3.57 2.34 -7.09
N ASN A 484 3.21 2.08 -8.34
CA ASN A 484 3.49 2.97 -9.48
C ASN A 484 2.30 3.79 -9.99
N ASP A 485 1.08 3.48 -9.58
CA ASP A 485 -0.13 4.11 -10.12
C ASP A 485 -1.17 4.42 -9.02
N GLN A 486 -2.27 5.01 -9.43
CA GLN A 486 -3.37 5.50 -8.61
C GLN A 486 -4.44 4.42 -8.39
N GLY A 487 -5.25 4.60 -7.34
CA GLY A 487 -6.49 3.84 -7.13
C GLY A 487 -6.36 2.55 -6.33
N GLY A 488 -5.16 2.22 -5.85
CA GLY A 488 -4.96 1.06 -4.97
C GLY A 488 -5.65 1.25 -3.61
N VAL A 489 -6.43 0.26 -3.18
CA VAL A 489 -7.02 0.19 -1.84
C VAL A 489 -6.70 -1.16 -1.22
N PHE A 490 -5.83 -1.16 -0.20
CA PHE A 490 -5.38 -2.38 0.47
C PHE A 490 -5.86 -2.36 1.93
N SER A 491 -6.68 -3.36 2.27
CA SER A 491 -7.26 -3.54 3.62
C SER A 491 -6.53 -4.59 4.45
N GLY A 492 -5.55 -5.25 3.85
CA GLY A 492 -4.77 -6.31 4.48
C GLY A 492 -3.61 -5.77 5.31
N THR A 493 -2.62 -6.63 5.55
CA THR A 493 -1.41 -6.31 6.33
C THR A 493 -0.17 -6.35 5.45
N ILE A 494 0.55 -5.23 5.35
CA ILE A 494 1.95 -5.22 4.87
C ILE A 494 2.85 -5.44 6.08
N THR A 495 3.72 -6.45 6.02
CA THR A 495 4.61 -6.84 7.11
C THR A 495 5.99 -7.28 6.60
N ASN A 496 6.90 -7.59 7.52
CA ASN A 496 8.19 -8.18 7.20
C ASN A 496 8.58 -9.26 8.23
N ALA A 497 9.46 -10.17 7.83
CA ALA A 497 10.00 -11.19 8.72
C ALA A 497 10.91 -10.54 9.78
N THR A 498 10.89 -11.07 11.00
CA THR A 498 11.76 -10.63 12.10
C THR A 498 13.23 -10.59 11.63
N ASN A 499 13.90 -9.46 11.82
CA ASN A 499 15.29 -9.16 11.41
C ASN A 499 15.51 -8.75 9.93
N THR A 500 14.46 -8.39 9.19
CA THR A 500 14.60 -7.74 7.87
C THR A 500 13.98 -6.36 7.86
N THR A 501 14.50 -5.45 7.03
CA THR A 501 13.94 -4.11 6.81
C THR A 501 13.29 -4.02 5.44
N GLY A 502 11.98 -4.29 5.39
CA GLY A 502 11.16 -4.12 4.18
C GLY A 502 10.64 -2.68 4.07
N ASN A 503 10.91 -2.02 2.94
CA ASN A 503 10.49 -0.63 2.69
C ASN A 503 9.24 -0.55 1.79
N LEU A 504 8.42 0.47 1.98
CA LEU A 504 7.29 0.80 1.11
C LEU A 504 7.56 2.12 0.38
N VAL A 505 7.37 2.13 -0.94
CA VAL A 505 7.53 3.33 -1.78
C VAL A 505 6.25 3.58 -2.56
N ILE A 506 5.72 4.79 -2.48
CA ILE A 506 4.67 5.28 -3.39
C ILE A 506 5.37 6.17 -4.42
N ALA A 507 5.34 5.77 -5.69
CA ALA A 507 6.05 6.46 -6.76
C ALA A 507 5.41 7.81 -7.11
N SER A 508 6.11 8.62 -7.91
CA SER A 508 5.55 9.88 -8.40
C SER A 508 4.30 9.64 -9.22
N SER A 509 3.27 10.45 -8.96
CA SER A 509 1.95 10.33 -9.56
C SER A 509 1.23 9.03 -9.22
N ALA A 510 1.63 8.30 -8.17
CA ALA A 510 0.92 7.15 -7.63
C ALA A 510 0.11 7.53 -6.37
N ALA A 511 -0.94 6.76 -6.06
CA ALA A 511 -1.57 6.83 -4.75
C ALA A 511 -2.07 5.49 -4.25
N GLN A 512 -1.94 5.33 -2.94
CA GLN A 512 -2.35 4.14 -2.21
C GLN A 512 -3.20 4.53 -1.01
N THR A 513 -4.31 3.82 -0.81
CA THR A 513 -5.08 3.83 0.43
C THR A 513 -4.76 2.56 1.23
N LEU A 514 -4.44 2.72 2.51
CA LEU A 514 -4.26 1.63 3.46
C LEU A 514 -5.34 1.73 4.54
N SER A 515 -6.19 0.71 4.66
CA SER A 515 -7.23 0.65 5.70
C SER A 515 -6.95 -0.41 6.78
N GLY A 516 -6.01 -1.32 6.52
CA GLY A 516 -5.50 -2.30 7.47
C GLY A 516 -4.27 -1.82 8.26
N VAL A 517 -3.96 -2.52 9.35
CA VAL A 517 -2.77 -2.25 10.18
C VAL A 517 -1.54 -2.83 9.49
N ASN A 518 -0.50 -2.02 9.27
CA ASN A 518 0.74 -2.46 8.64
C ASN A 518 1.90 -2.42 9.65
N THR A 519 2.67 -3.50 9.70
CA THR A 519 3.67 -3.79 10.75
C THR A 519 5.10 -3.90 10.20
N TYR A 520 5.33 -3.48 8.96
CA TYR A 520 6.68 -3.41 8.41
C TYR A 520 7.51 -2.33 9.13
N ASN A 521 8.76 -2.66 9.42
CA ASN A 521 9.67 -1.80 10.19
C ASN A 521 10.63 -0.94 9.32
N GLY A 522 10.62 -1.12 7.99
CA GLY A 522 11.45 -0.31 7.08
C GLY A 522 10.90 1.10 6.88
N THR A 523 11.36 1.81 5.85
CA THR A 523 10.91 3.17 5.56
C THR A 523 9.65 3.18 4.71
N THR A 524 8.84 4.22 4.86
CA THR A 524 7.75 4.59 3.95
C THR A 524 8.17 5.85 3.20
N ALA A 525 8.20 5.83 1.86
CA ALA A 525 8.61 6.98 1.06
C ALA A 525 7.58 7.35 0.00
N LEU A 526 7.16 8.61 0.00
CA LEU A 526 6.29 9.21 -1.01
C LEU A 526 7.18 10.02 -1.97
N SER A 527 7.25 9.63 -3.23
CA SER A 527 8.17 10.21 -4.21
C SER A 527 7.43 11.17 -5.13
N GLY A 528 7.94 12.39 -5.36
CA GLY A 528 7.30 13.36 -6.28
C GLY A 528 5.85 13.68 -5.90
N VAL A 529 4.93 13.60 -6.86
CA VAL A 529 3.50 13.87 -6.64
C VAL A 529 2.78 12.59 -6.19
N ALA A 530 3.19 12.03 -5.06
CA ALA A 530 2.62 10.80 -4.49
C ALA A 530 1.54 11.10 -3.42
N ALA A 531 0.56 10.21 -3.25
CA ALA A 531 -0.36 10.28 -2.12
C ALA A 531 -0.47 8.95 -1.36
N LEU A 532 -0.36 9.02 -0.04
CA LEU A 532 -0.66 7.88 0.85
C LEU A 532 -1.76 8.29 1.80
N THR A 533 -2.87 7.57 1.74
CA THR A 533 -4.03 7.78 2.61
C THR A 533 -4.16 6.63 3.59
N LEU A 534 -4.28 6.93 4.87
CA LEU A 534 -4.70 5.99 5.91
C LEU A 534 -6.18 6.23 6.21
N THR A 535 -6.98 5.16 6.22
CA THR A 535 -8.42 5.23 6.54
C THR A 535 -8.85 4.14 7.52
N GLY A 536 -9.93 4.33 8.26
CA GLY A 536 -10.39 3.36 9.25
C GLY A 536 -9.30 3.02 10.28
N ASN A 537 -8.82 1.76 10.25
CA ASN A 537 -7.74 1.26 11.12
C ASN A 537 -6.35 1.30 10.45
N GLY A 538 -6.23 1.99 9.31
CA GLY A 538 -4.99 2.15 8.56
C GLY A 538 -3.85 2.64 9.45
N SER A 539 -2.77 1.87 9.55
CA SER A 539 -1.62 2.21 10.39
C SER A 539 -0.30 1.87 9.69
N ILE A 540 0.72 2.68 9.96
CA ILE A 540 2.14 2.45 9.61
C ILE A 540 3.06 2.77 10.81
N SER A 541 2.56 2.59 12.03
CA SER A 541 3.25 2.98 13.28
C SER A 541 4.65 2.39 13.42
N ASP A 542 4.84 1.18 12.89
CA ASP A 542 6.09 0.44 13.01
C ASP A 542 7.12 0.88 11.98
N SER A 543 6.69 1.61 10.93
CA SER A 543 7.59 2.17 9.93
C SER A 543 8.65 3.02 10.62
N SER A 544 9.92 2.68 10.38
CA SER A 544 11.05 3.38 10.99
C SER A 544 11.07 4.85 10.63
N ARG A 545 10.53 5.24 9.46
CA ARG A 545 10.53 6.63 8.98
C ARG A 545 9.55 6.83 7.83
N LEU A 546 8.81 7.94 7.86
CA LEU A 546 7.98 8.43 6.75
C LEU A 546 8.64 9.62 6.04
N PHE A 547 8.91 9.49 4.74
CA PHE A 547 9.34 10.60 3.87
C PHE A 547 8.18 11.09 3.02
N VAL A 548 7.77 12.35 3.22
CA VAL A 548 6.75 13.06 2.44
C VAL A 548 7.46 14.10 1.57
N ASN A 549 7.88 13.72 0.37
CA ASN A 549 8.62 14.63 -0.53
C ASN A 549 7.77 15.81 -1.02
N ASN A 550 8.42 16.76 -1.70
CA ASN A 550 7.75 17.93 -2.28
C ASN A 550 6.54 17.52 -3.13
N MET A 551 5.40 18.19 -2.93
CA MET A 551 4.10 17.90 -3.56
C MET A 551 3.46 16.55 -3.20
N SER A 552 4.11 15.70 -2.40
CA SER A 552 3.48 14.49 -1.87
C SER A 552 2.46 14.84 -0.80
N THR A 553 1.44 14.00 -0.63
CA THR A 553 0.43 14.12 0.43
C THR A 553 0.40 12.85 1.29
N PHE A 554 0.53 13.02 2.60
CA PHE A 554 0.18 11.99 3.57
C PHE A 554 -1.14 12.38 4.24
N ASP A 555 -2.18 11.58 4.06
CA ASP A 555 -3.54 11.89 4.52
C ASP A 555 -4.00 10.89 5.57
N ILE A 556 -4.32 11.37 6.77
CA ILE A 556 -4.83 10.57 7.89
C ILE A 556 -6.26 10.96 8.27
N SER A 557 -6.89 11.84 7.49
CA SER A 557 -8.20 12.42 7.82
C SER A 557 -9.34 11.40 7.87
N GLY A 558 -9.18 10.25 7.22
CA GLY A 558 -10.15 9.16 7.22
C GLY A 558 -9.90 8.07 8.28
N THR A 559 -8.90 8.20 9.14
CA THR A 559 -8.62 7.23 10.23
C THR A 559 -9.66 7.34 11.35
N ASN A 560 -9.78 6.32 12.21
CA ASN A 560 -10.68 6.33 13.37
C ASN A 560 -10.07 6.99 14.62
N ALA A 561 -8.75 6.89 14.80
CA ALA A 561 -8.04 7.33 16.02
C ALA A 561 -6.74 8.09 15.71
N GLY A 562 -6.68 8.79 14.58
CA GLY A 562 -5.45 9.36 14.06
C GLY A 562 -4.42 8.33 13.64
N ALA A 563 -3.18 8.77 13.53
CA ALA A 563 -2.09 7.92 13.08
C ALA A 563 -0.85 8.14 13.93
N THR A 564 -0.12 7.06 14.18
CA THR A 564 1.23 7.12 14.76
C THR A 564 2.25 6.84 13.67
N VAL A 565 3.34 7.58 13.67
CA VAL A 565 4.57 7.26 12.92
C VAL A 565 5.77 7.46 13.86
N GLN A 566 6.86 6.72 13.66
CA GLN A 566 8.04 6.94 14.50
C GLN A 566 8.64 8.33 14.26
N GLN A 567 8.79 8.72 13.00
CA GLN A 567 9.39 10.00 12.58
C GLN A 567 8.97 10.35 11.16
N ILE A 568 8.90 11.65 10.86
CA ILE A 568 8.44 12.20 9.57
C ILE A 568 9.45 13.21 9.00
N PHE A 569 9.63 13.21 7.68
CA PHE A 569 10.60 14.02 6.94
C PHE A 569 10.00 14.57 5.65
N GLY A 570 10.59 15.66 5.14
CA GLY A 570 10.34 16.16 3.80
C GLY A 570 9.60 17.51 3.78
N THR A 571 9.11 17.87 2.59
CA THR A 571 8.54 19.18 2.26
C THR A 571 7.10 19.08 1.74
N GLY A 572 6.49 17.90 1.77
CA GLY A 572 5.13 17.68 1.28
C GLY A 572 4.06 18.12 2.28
N THR A 573 2.84 17.64 2.07
CA THR A 573 1.67 17.99 2.90
C THR A 573 1.23 16.82 3.78
N VAL A 574 0.96 17.10 5.05
CA VAL A 574 0.20 16.20 5.94
C VAL A 574 -1.21 16.74 6.10
N LYS A 575 -2.21 15.91 5.77
CA LYS A 575 -3.64 16.21 6.00
C LYS A 575 -4.13 15.46 7.23
N LEU A 576 -4.49 16.21 8.25
CA LEU A 576 -4.97 15.69 9.53
C LEU A 576 -6.50 15.47 9.54
N GLY A 577 -7.26 16.31 8.84
CA GLY A 577 -8.70 16.39 9.10
C GLY A 577 -8.94 16.81 10.55
N ASP A 578 -9.74 16.03 11.29
CA ASP A 578 -9.95 16.21 12.73
C ASP A 578 -9.06 15.30 13.60
N GLN A 579 -8.08 14.63 12.98
CA GLN A 579 -7.27 13.59 13.63
C GLN A 579 -5.89 14.05 14.08
N THR A 580 -5.35 13.38 15.10
CA THR A 580 -4.02 13.68 15.64
C THR A 580 -2.95 12.83 14.96
N LEU A 581 -1.87 13.48 14.51
CA LEU A 581 -0.63 12.79 14.14
C LEU A 581 0.26 12.65 15.37
N THR A 582 0.61 11.43 15.74
CA THR A 582 1.54 11.13 16.84
C THR A 582 2.91 10.74 16.29
N LEU A 583 3.95 11.40 16.79
CA LEU A 583 5.35 11.11 16.52
C LEU A 583 5.95 10.38 17.72
N SER A 584 6.12 9.08 17.58
CA SER A 584 6.46 8.23 18.72
C SER A 584 7.95 8.14 19.01
N ASN A 585 8.84 8.36 18.04
CA ASN A 585 10.30 8.23 18.21
C ASN A 585 11.16 9.06 17.24
N PRO A 586 11.01 10.39 17.18
CA PRO A 586 11.88 11.23 16.35
C PRO A 586 13.27 11.36 16.99
N THR A 587 14.20 10.53 16.54
CA THR A 587 15.58 10.50 17.06
C THR A 587 16.34 11.80 16.75
N SER A 588 17.10 12.31 17.73
CA SER A 588 17.71 13.64 17.72
C SER A 588 18.96 13.78 16.86
N SER A 589 18.88 14.59 15.80
CA SER A 589 19.78 15.73 15.51
C SER A 589 19.38 16.37 14.18
N ASN A 590 18.63 17.47 14.23
CA ASN A 590 18.42 18.37 13.09
C ASN A 590 17.64 17.82 11.88
N PHE A 591 16.51 17.17 12.13
CA PHE A 591 15.64 16.65 11.07
C PHE A 591 14.41 17.54 10.88
N ALA A 592 14.44 18.36 9.84
CA ALA A 592 13.38 19.28 9.48
C ALA A 592 12.25 18.57 8.72
N PHE A 593 11.03 18.70 9.23
CA PHE A 593 9.84 18.65 8.38
C PHE A 593 9.55 20.07 7.93
N ASP A 594 9.92 20.38 6.69
CA ASP A 594 9.68 21.67 6.04
C ASP A 594 8.40 21.62 5.18
N GLY A 595 7.55 20.64 5.46
CA GLY A 595 6.27 20.47 4.79
C GLY A 595 5.13 21.18 5.52
N LYS A 596 3.96 21.22 4.88
CA LYS A 596 2.74 21.82 5.43
C LYS A 596 1.96 20.80 6.24
N ILE A 597 1.63 21.09 7.49
CA ILE A 597 0.66 20.31 8.28
C ILE A 597 -0.65 21.08 8.29
N GLN A 598 -1.75 20.46 7.86
CA GLN A 598 -3.06 21.11 7.77
C GLN A 598 -4.18 20.21 8.29
N GLY A 599 -5.17 20.81 8.95
CA GLY A 599 -6.30 20.11 9.54
C GLY A 599 -7.41 21.06 9.95
N GLY A 600 -8.61 20.52 10.17
CA GLY A 600 -9.65 21.19 10.94
C GLY A 600 -9.23 21.16 12.40
N GLN A 601 -9.86 20.28 13.20
CA GLN A 601 -9.54 20.11 14.62
C GLN A 601 -8.39 19.13 14.90
N GLY A 602 -7.72 18.62 13.85
CA GLY A 602 -6.60 17.70 14.01
C GLY A 602 -5.39 18.33 14.69
N GLY A 603 -4.67 17.53 15.49
CA GLY A 603 -3.53 17.96 16.31
C GLY A 603 -2.20 17.27 15.98
N LEU A 604 -1.17 17.64 16.71
CA LEU A 604 0.18 17.06 16.63
C LEU A 604 0.62 16.63 18.03
N HIS A 605 1.10 15.40 18.20
CA HIS A 605 1.61 14.89 19.48
C HIS A 605 3.03 14.36 19.32
N LEU A 606 3.97 14.92 20.08
CA LEU A 606 5.39 14.55 20.09
C LEU A 606 5.71 13.84 21.41
N GLN A 607 5.96 12.52 21.38
CA GLN A 607 6.11 11.71 22.59
C GLN A 607 7.53 11.71 23.18
N LYS A 608 8.55 11.86 22.34
CA LYS A 608 9.96 11.91 22.74
C LYS A 608 10.79 12.53 21.63
N GLY A 609 12.09 12.71 21.87
CA GLY A 609 13.04 13.09 20.84
C GLY A 609 12.83 14.53 20.34
N SER A 610 13.25 14.85 19.11
CA SER A 610 13.15 16.22 18.61
C SER A 610 12.66 16.31 17.17
N MET A 611 11.78 17.28 16.91
CA MET A 611 11.26 17.62 15.59
C MET A 611 11.52 19.10 15.30
N LEU A 612 11.97 19.43 14.09
CA LEU A 612 12.07 20.80 13.59
C LEU A 612 10.97 21.08 12.56
N ILE A 613 10.18 22.13 12.76
CA ILE A 613 9.19 22.64 11.79
C ILE A 613 9.69 23.97 11.22
N SER A 614 9.77 24.06 9.90
CA SER A 614 10.23 25.27 9.20
C SER A 614 9.20 25.95 8.29
N SER A 615 8.03 25.32 8.11
CA SER A 615 6.94 25.83 7.26
C SER A 615 5.64 26.08 8.05
N LEU A 616 4.70 26.82 7.45
CA LEU A 616 3.48 27.28 8.11
C LEU A 616 2.55 26.10 8.51
N GLY A 617 2.19 26.03 9.80
CA GLY A 617 1.13 25.16 10.30
C GLY A 617 -0.26 25.72 10.00
N GLY A 618 -1.18 24.87 9.55
CA GLY A 618 -2.57 25.21 9.21
C GLY A 618 -3.59 24.28 9.86
N TYR A 619 -3.32 23.82 11.09
CA TYR A 619 -4.20 22.95 11.88
C TYR A 619 -4.60 23.64 13.19
N TYR A 620 -5.77 23.30 13.75
CA TYR A 620 -6.35 23.97 14.92
C TYR A 620 -6.35 23.12 16.20
N GLY A 621 -6.16 21.80 16.09
CA GLY A 621 -6.05 20.91 17.25
C GLY A 621 -4.79 21.16 18.06
N ASP A 622 -4.75 20.61 19.27
CA ASP A 622 -3.65 20.81 20.21
C ASP A 622 -2.31 20.28 19.67
N THR A 623 -1.24 21.01 19.96
CA THR A 623 0.14 20.56 19.80
C THR A 623 0.64 20.12 21.17
N VAL A 624 0.84 18.82 21.38
CA VAL A 624 1.30 18.25 22.64
C VAL A 624 2.77 17.86 22.54
N ILE A 625 3.58 18.36 23.47
CA ILE A 625 5.00 18.06 23.60
C ILE A 625 5.19 17.36 24.93
N ASP A 626 5.40 16.04 24.91
CA ASP A 626 5.57 15.22 26.11
C ASP A 626 6.89 15.53 26.83
N PRO A 627 7.04 15.10 28.11
CA PRO A 627 8.31 15.21 28.81
C PRO A 627 9.46 14.61 27.99
N THR A 628 10.62 15.27 27.99
CA THR A 628 11.82 14.91 27.19
C THR A 628 11.74 15.14 25.67
N ALA A 629 10.57 15.52 25.14
CA ALA A 629 10.44 15.90 23.74
C ALA A 629 10.80 17.38 23.50
N THR A 630 11.31 17.69 22.31
CA THR A 630 11.63 19.06 21.87
C THR A 630 11.03 19.35 20.50
N LEU A 631 10.08 20.30 20.45
CA LEU A 631 9.61 20.86 19.19
C LEU A 631 10.35 22.17 18.89
N ALA A 632 11.19 22.15 17.86
CA ALA A 632 11.92 23.31 17.40
C ALA A 632 11.21 24.00 16.23
N LEU A 633 11.22 25.34 16.21
CA LEU A 633 10.66 26.15 15.13
C LEU A 633 11.79 26.93 14.44
N SER A 634 11.73 27.02 13.12
CA SER A 634 12.63 27.85 12.29
C SER A 634 11.88 28.40 11.06
N GLY A 635 12.49 29.23 10.23
CA GLY A 635 11.88 29.66 8.96
C GLY A 635 10.51 30.34 9.14
N GLN A 636 9.47 29.81 8.48
CA GLN A 636 8.07 30.22 8.64
C GLN A 636 7.28 29.30 9.59
N GLY A 637 7.97 28.48 10.39
CA GLY A 637 7.39 27.57 11.37
C GLY A 637 6.46 28.32 12.34
N SER A 638 5.17 27.98 12.32
CA SER A 638 4.15 28.68 13.10
C SER A 638 3.10 27.69 13.64
N LEU A 639 2.72 27.89 14.90
CA LEU A 639 1.66 27.15 15.61
C LEU A 639 0.47 28.07 15.92
N ALA A 640 0.30 29.13 15.11
CA ALA A 640 -0.63 30.25 15.33
C ALA A 640 -2.08 29.89 15.66
N ASN A 641 -2.54 28.72 15.21
CA ASN A 641 -3.93 28.27 15.37
C ASN A 641 -4.08 27.17 16.41
N SER A 642 -2.98 26.66 16.97
CA SER A 642 -2.95 25.52 17.88
C SER A 642 -2.65 25.99 19.29
N ARG A 643 -3.37 25.46 20.28
CA ARG A 643 -2.92 25.52 21.67
C ARG A 643 -1.76 24.54 21.85
N VAL A 644 -0.65 25.03 22.38
CA VAL A 644 0.55 24.23 22.61
C VAL A 644 0.60 23.80 24.07
N VAL A 645 0.54 22.50 24.31
CA VAL A 645 0.73 21.85 25.62
C VAL A 645 2.20 21.45 25.75
N VAL A 646 2.98 22.28 26.43
CA VAL A 646 4.42 22.14 26.60
C VAL A 646 4.71 21.45 27.93
N ASN A 647 4.92 20.14 27.91
CA ASN A 647 5.45 19.37 29.06
C ASN A 647 6.95 19.04 28.86
N GLY A 648 7.44 19.11 27.62
CA GLY A 648 8.86 19.05 27.24
C GLY A 648 9.44 20.43 26.95
N THR A 649 10.01 20.62 25.76
CA THR A 649 10.60 21.89 25.30
C THR A 649 9.96 22.38 24.00
N LEU A 650 9.50 23.63 23.99
CA LEU A 650 9.25 24.39 22.76
C LEU A 650 10.47 25.29 22.49
N ASP A 651 11.20 25.02 21.42
CA ASP A 651 12.44 25.71 21.08
C ASP A 651 12.25 26.64 19.88
N GLY A 652 12.16 27.93 20.17
CA GLY A 652 12.12 29.02 19.19
C GLY A 652 13.43 29.78 19.08
N THR A 653 14.59 29.13 19.30
CA THR A 653 15.90 29.80 19.28
C THR A 653 16.50 30.00 17.88
N ALA A 654 15.87 29.47 16.83
CA ALA A 654 16.37 29.63 15.46
C ALA A 654 16.38 31.11 15.01
N THR A 655 17.45 31.52 14.33
CA THR A 655 17.70 32.92 13.92
C THR A 655 16.96 33.35 12.66
N ASN A 656 16.22 32.44 12.01
CA ASN A 656 15.54 32.65 10.73
C ASN A 656 14.01 32.57 10.82
N LEU A 657 13.44 32.75 12.02
CA LEU A 657 11.99 32.79 12.22
C LEU A 657 11.39 34.05 11.57
N VAL A 658 11.10 34.02 10.27
CA VAL A 658 10.51 35.15 9.53
C VAL A 658 9.03 34.87 9.35
N ASN A 659 8.16 35.57 10.08
CA ASN A 659 6.73 35.61 9.75
C ASN A 659 6.51 36.48 8.49
N ALA A 660 5.38 36.30 7.78
CA ALA A 660 4.95 37.08 6.61
C ALA A 660 4.94 38.61 6.81
N SER A 661 5.06 39.07 8.06
CA SER A 661 5.13 40.48 8.47
C SER A 661 6.56 40.99 8.80
N ASN A 662 7.62 40.26 8.43
CA ASN A 662 9.05 40.61 8.64
C ASN A 662 9.48 40.78 10.12
N ASN A 663 8.72 40.21 11.06
CA ASN A 663 9.04 40.24 12.48
C ASN A 663 9.40 38.84 12.97
N ASN A 664 10.44 38.75 13.82
CA ASN A 664 10.89 37.49 14.42
C ASN A 664 9.94 37.04 15.54
N TYR A 665 8.80 36.43 15.21
CA TYR A 665 7.85 35.89 16.19
C TYR A 665 7.82 34.37 16.19
N VAL A 666 7.89 33.79 17.38
CA VAL A 666 7.29 32.48 17.67
C VAL A 666 5.80 32.72 17.89
N VAL A 667 4.96 32.19 16.99
CA VAL A 667 3.50 32.40 17.05
C VAL A 667 2.82 31.11 17.47
N VAL A 668 1.98 31.20 18.51
CA VAL A 668 1.17 30.09 19.05
C VAL A 668 -0.29 30.52 19.21
N GLY A 669 -1.23 29.59 19.18
CA GLY A 669 -2.63 29.87 19.53
C GLY A 669 -2.77 30.17 21.02
N GLY A 670 -2.15 29.37 21.88
CA GLY A 670 -2.07 29.53 23.33
C GLY A 670 -0.98 28.64 23.93
N LEU A 671 -0.56 28.90 25.17
CA LEU A 671 0.43 28.09 25.89
C LEU A 671 -0.18 27.40 27.11
N SER A 672 0.16 26.15 27.32
CA SER A 672 -0.13 25.42 28.55
C SER A 672 0.91 24.37 28.88
N GLY A 673 0.81 23.74 30.06
CA GLY A 673 1.80 22.79 30.56
C GLY A 673 2.84 23.45 31.47
N ASP A 674 3.84 22.68 31.88
CA ASP A 674 4.84 23.00 32.89
C ASP A 674 6.30 22.90 32.39
N GLY A 675 6.48 22.65 31.10
CA GLY A 675 7.77 22.50 30.44
C GLY A 675 8.51 23.83 30.19
N VAL A 676 9.38 23.83 29.19
CA VAL A 676 10.27 24.96 28.88
C VAL A 676 9.95 25.55 27.52
N VAL A 677 9.83 26.88 27.44
CA VAL A 677 9.79 27.63 26.18
C VAL A 677 11.09 28.42 26.07
N ASN A 678 11.92 28.10 25.07
CA ASN A 678 13.17 28.80 24.80
C ASN A 678 13.02 29.72 23.59
N LEU A 679 13.46 30.96 23.72
CA LEU A 679 13.44 31.97 22.65
C LEU A 679 14.83 32.59 22.58
N ALA A 680 15.46 32.66 21.40
CA ALA A 680 16.71 33.42 21.23
C ALA A 680 16.36 34.88 20.92
N GLN A 681 17.12 35.85 21.39
CA GLN A 681 16.94 37.22 20.89
C GLN A 681 17.34 37.30 19.40
N PRO A 682 16.60 38.06 18.57
CA PRO A 682 15.52 38.99 18.91
C PRO A 682 14.10 38.39 18.84
N ASN A 683 13.96 37.06 18.93
CA ASN A 683 12.67 36.40 18.77
C ASN A 683 11.71 36.79 19.90
N SER A 684 10.52 37.20 19.48
CA SER A 684 9.37 37.58 20.31
C SER A 684 8.38 36.43 20.38
N LEU A 685 7.56 36.39 21.42
CA LEU A 685 6.46 35.42 21.55
C LEU A 685 5.14 36.13 21.25
N GLN A 686 4.39 35.63 20.27
CA GLN A 686 3.04 36.09 19.97
C GLN A 686 2.02 34.98 20.29
N ILE A 687 1.03 35.33 21.10
CA ILE A 687 -0.09 34.46 21.46
C ILE A 687 -1.34 35.00 20.78
N ASN A 688 -1.89 34.23 19.84
CA ASN A 688 -2.95 34.71 18.96
C ASN A 688 -4.34 34.67 19.58
N ASN A 689 -4.69 33.54 20.20
CA ASN A 689 -6.05 33.30 20.68
C ASN A 689 -6.04 32.26 21.80
N ALA A 690 -5.53 32.65 22.96
CA ALA A 690 -5.38 31.74 24.08
C ALA A 690 -6.77 31.29 24.57
N GLN A 691 -7.07 30.01 24.42
CA GLN A 691 -8.35 29.39 24.80
C GLN A 691 -8.42 29.18 26.32
N ASN A 692 -8.32 30.25 27.12
CA ASN A 692 -8.16 30.19 28.58
C ASN A 692 -7.00 29.27 29.01
N SER A 693 -5.89 29.34 28.28
CA SER A 693 -4.75 28.44 28.49
C SER A 693 -3.94 28.85 29.73
N VAL A 694 -3.41 27.87 30.46
CA VAL A 694 -2.63 28.06 31.69
C VAL A 694 -1.25 27.42 31.50
N PHE A 695 -0.20 28.24 31.57
CA PHE A 695 1.19 27.81 31.51
C PHE A 695 1.87 28.04 32.86
N SER A 696 2.46 27.00 33.43
CA SER A 696 3.17 27.01 34.72
C SER A 696 4.66 26.73 34.56
N GLY A 697 5.13 26.62 33.31
CA GLY A 697 6.51 26.27 32.99
C GLY A 697 7.45 27.48 32.96
N GLN A 698 8.67 27.24 32.45
CA GLN A 698 9.70 28.27 32.30
C GLN A 698 9.62 28.93 30.93
N LEU A 699 9.64 30.27 30.90
CA LEU A 699 9.73 31.07 29.68
C LEU A 699 11.10 31.78 29.64
N ASN A 700 11.98 31.31 28.76
CA ASN A 700 13.36 31.78 28.64
C ASN A 700 13.53 32.64 27.41
N PHE A 701 13.94 33.89 27.61
CA PHE A 701 14.44 34.76 26.56
C PHE A 701 15.98 34.79 26.64
N GLY A 702 16.66 34.43 25.56
CA GLY A 702 18.14 34.42 25.49
C GLY A 702 18.75 35.81 25.64
N SER A 703 20.08 35.90 25.73
CA SER A 703 20.81 37.17 25.74
C SER A 703 20.99 37.70 24.32
N GLY A 704 20.60 38.94 24.04
CA GLY A 704 20.79 39.58 22.73
C GLY A 704 21.44 40.94 22.82
N THR A 705 21.72 41.50 21.65
CA THR A 705 22.32 42.83 21.47
C THR A 705 21.33 43.93 21.88
N PRO A 706 21.75 44.92 22.68
CA PRO A 706 20.92 46.09 23.01
C PRO A 706 20.37 46.76 21.73
N GLY A 707 19.04 46.79 21.56
CA GLY A 707 18.35 47.48 20.46
C GLY A 707 17.61 46.59 19.43
N GLN A 708 17.77 45.26 19.44
CA GLN A 708 16.89 44.31 18.73
C GLN A 708 16.33 43.30 19.73
N LEU A 709 15.04 43.38 20.06
CA LEU A 709 14.57 42.98 21.39
C LEU A 709 13.34 42.07 21.28
N GLY A 710 13.30 41.03 22.11
CA GLY A 710 12.14 40.13 22.20
C GLY A 710 10.99 40.78 22.98
N PHE A 711 9.77 40.64 22.50
CA PHE A 711 8.54 41.13 23.11
C PHE A 711 7.56 39.97 23.37
N LEU A 712 6.66 40.13 24.34
CA LEU A 712 5.45 39.31 24.43
C LEU A 712 4.28 40.07 23.80
N VAL A 713 3.57 39.44 22.86
CA VAL A 713 2.41 40.03 22.20
C VAL A 713 1.19 39.14 22.42
N MET A 714 0.15 39.69 23.05
CA MET A 714 -1.14 39.06 23.22
C MET A 714 -2.11 39.64 22.19
N GLN A 715 -2.55 38.85 21.21
CA GLN A 715 -3.49 39.32 20.16
C GLN A 715 -4.96 39.01 20.50
N GLY A 716 -5.24 38.01 21.34
CA GLY A 716 -6.59 37.62 21.70
C GLY A 716 -6.66 36.45 22.69
N GLY A 717 -7.84 36.24 23.27
CA GLY A 717 -8.10 35.21 24.27
C GLY A 717 -7.45 35.49 25.63
N THR A 718 -7.49 34.52 26.53
CA THR A 718 -6.93 34.62 27.89
C THR A 718 -5.76 33.66 28.05
N GLN A 719 -4.55 34.20 28.24
CA GLN A 719 -3.39 33.43 28.65
C GLN A 719 -3.12 33.68 30.13
N THR A 720 -3.12 32.61 30.92
CA THR A 720 -2.67 32.64 32.31
C THR A 720 -1.24 32.13 32.40
N PHE A 721 -0.38 32.88 33.07
CA PHE A 721 0.94 32.43 33.50
C PHE A 721 0.95 32.23 35.01
N ASP A 722 1.13 30.98 35.44
CA ASP A 722 1.23 30.62 36.86
C ASP A 722 2.69 30.29 37.24
N SER A 723 3.62 31.09 36.72
CA SER A 723 5.04 31.04 37.02
C SER A 723 5.66 32.43 36.89
N ALA A 724 6.86 32.60 37.43
CA ALA A 724 7.60 33.84 37.27
C ALA A 724 8.05 34.02 35.81
N ILE A 725 7.72 35.16 35.21
CA ILE A 725 8.17 35.56 33.88
C ILE A 725 9.07 36.78 34.00
N SER A 726 10.29 36.64 33.50
CA SER A 726 11.19 37.77 33.24
C SER A 726 11.17 38.06 31.75
N LEU A 727 10.57 39.19 31.36
CA LEU A 727 10.62 39.65 29.98
C LEU A 727 11.86 40.51 29.78
N PRO A 728 12.55 40.42 28.64
CA PRO A 728 13.76 41.19 28.41
C PRO A 728 13.44 42.67 28.31
N ILE A 729 12.36 43.09 27.61
CA ILE A 729 12.03 44.52 27.45
C ILE A 729 10.55 44.84 27.47
N ALA A 730 9.65 44.23 26.70
CA ALA A 730 8.28 44.75 26.69
C ALA A 730 7.19 43.71 26.39
N ALA A 731 5.97 44.09 26.76
CA ALA A 731 4.76 43.36 26.45
C ALA A 731 3.69 44.29 25.84
N LEU A 732 2.99 43.78 24.82
CA LEU A 732 1.86 44.43 24.17
C LEU A 732 0.62 43.55 24.33
N ILE A 733 -0.44 44.12 24.91
CA ILE A 733 -1.73 43.44 25.08
C ILE A 733 -2.74 44.15 24.20
N GLN A 734 -3.23 43.45 23.17
CA GLN A 734 -4.17 43.99 22.20
C GLN A 734 -5.61 43.98 22.74
N GLN A 735 -6.50 44.67 22.02
CA GLN A 735 -7.92 44.67 22.33
C GLN A 735 -8.48 43.24 22.34
N ASN A 736 -9.32 42.92 23.33
CA ASN A 736 -9.90 41.59 23.59
C ASN A 736 -8.92 40.49 24.01
N ALA A 737 -7.65 40.84 24.27
CA ALA A 737 -6.70 39.92 24.88
C ALA A 737 -6.64 40.13 26.39
N THR A 738 -6.48 39.04 27.13
CA THR A 738 -6.25 39.05 28.58
C THR A 738 -4.91 38.37 28.89
N LEU A 739 -3.97 39.13 29.44
CA LEU A 739 -2.76 38.60 30.06
C LEU A 739 -3.03 38.45 31.56
N LYS A 740 -3.14 37.21 32.02
CA LYS A 740 -3.44 36.88 33.42
C LYS A 740 -2.25 36.24 34.11
N PHE A 741 -2.09 36.54 35.40
CA PHE A 741 -1.11 35.87 36.25
C PHE A 741 -1.83 35.08 37.34
N GLY A 742 -1.41 33.82 37.50
CA GLY A 742 -1.90 32.94 38.57
C GLY A 742 -1.30 33.29 39.93
N ARG A 743 -1.57 32.45 40.93
CA ARG A 743 -1.10 32.65 42.30
C ARG A 743 0.42 32.71 42.40
N ASN A 744 1.09 31.90 41.59
CA ASN A 744 2.55 31.83 41.52
C ASN A 744 3.12 32.70 40.38
N GLY A 745 2.24 33.38 39.63
CA GLY A 745 2.62 34.23 38.51
C GLY A 745 3.21 35.54 38.97
N SER A 746 4.36 35.93 38.41
CA SER A 746 4.94 37.26 38.59
C SER A 746 5.53 37.79 37.30
N LEU A 747 5.40 39.09 37.06
CA LEU A 747 5.98 39.79 35.94
C LEU A 747 7.17 40.63 36.40
N SER A 748 8.31 40.47 35.72
CA SER A 748 9.50 41.31 35.91
C SER A 748 10.00 41.82 34.56
N LEU A 749 10.02 43.14 34.37
CA LEU A 749 10.69 43.84 33.28
C LEU A 749 11.81 44.72 33.87
N PRO A 750 12.91 44.96 33.14
CA PRO A 750 13.91 45.94 33.57
C PRO A 750 13.36 47.37 33.53
N ALA A 751 14.09 48.33 34.10
CA ALA A 751 13.72 49.75 34.10
C ALA A 751 13.49 50.34 32.70
N GLN A 752 14.23 49.87 31.70
CA GLN A 752 14.03 50.29 30.29
C GLN A 752 12.84 49.57 29.62
N GLY A 753 12.19 48.66 30.33
CA GLY A 753 11.11 47.84 29.81
C GLY A 753 9.74 48.48 29.97
N GLY A 754 8.84 48.22 29.02
CA GLY A 754 7.53 48.85 28.96
C GLY A 754 6.38 47.87 28.77
N LEU A 755 5.24 48.19 29.36
CA LEU A 755 3.99 47.48 29.14
C LEU A 755 2.98 48.40 28.46
N TYR A 756 2.48 48.01 27.29
CA TYR A 756 1.39 48.72 26.61
C TYR A 756 0.12 47.88 26.59
N ASN A 757 -0.88 48.29 27.37
CA ASN A 757 -2.12 47.55 27.58
C ASN A 757 -3.31 48.22 26.87
N ILE A 758 -3.88 47.54 25.89
CA ILE A 758 -5.12 47.90 25.20
C ILE A 758 -6.27 46.96 25.62
N GLY A 759 -5.94 45.76 26.11
CA GLY A 759 -6.88 44.74 26.57
C GLY A 759 -7.06 44.72 28.08
N THR A 760 -6.91 43.53 28.68
CA THR A 760 -6.95 43.32 30.13
C THR A 760 -5.61 42.77 30.62
N LEU A 761 -5.06 43.40 31.64
CA LEU A 761 -3.96 42.88 32.44
C LEU A 761 -4.50 42.49 33.81
N ASP A 762 -4.46 41.19 34.12
CA ASP A 762 -5.09 40.63 35.32
C ASP A 762 -4.05 40.00 36.26
N PHE A 763 -3.72 40.69 37.34
CA PHE A 763 -2.91 40.18 38.45
C PHE A 763 -3.76 39.77 39.66
N SER A 764 -5.09 39.76 39.58
CA SER A 764 -5.99 39.59 40.73
C SER A 764 -5.70 38.36 41.59
N ALA A 765 -5.22 37.28 40.98
CA ALA A 765 -4.87 36.04 41.67
C ALA A 765 -3.44 36.04 42.24
N SER A 766 -2.55 36.93 41.78
CA SER A 766 -1.15 36.97 42.18
C SER A 766 -0.95 37.67 43.53
N SER A 767 -0.10 37.08 44.36
CA SER A 767 0.41 37.69 45.59
C SER A 767 1.86 38.17 45.47
N ALA A 768 2.49 37.98 44.31
CA ALA A 768 3.85 38.45 44.06
C ALA A 768 3.85 39.93 43.67
N THR A 769 4.90 40.65 44.02
CA THR A 769 5.11 42.00 43.50
C THR A 769 5.42 41.94 42.01
N GLN A 770 4.68 42.73 41.23
CA GLN A 770 4.92 42.88 39.81
C GLN A 770 5.86 44.06 39.59
N THR A 771 6.88 43.91 38.74
CA THR A 771 7.86 44.96 38.47
C THR A 771 7.91 45.27 36.98
N THR A 772 7.76 46.53 36.62
CA THR A 772 7.97 47.01 35.25
C THR A 772 8.70 48.35 35.23
N GLY A 773 9.30 48.69 34.09
CA GLY A 773 9.87 50.02 33.88
C GLY A 773 8.76 51.05 33.73
N THR A 774 8.01 50.95 32.64
CA THR A 774 6.88 51.84 32.31
C THR A 774 5.58 51.08 32.07
N ILE A 775 4.46 51.81 32.16
CA ILE A 775 3.12 51.35 31.77
C ILE A 775 2.45 52.37 30.84
N GLY A 776 1.59 51.89 29.94
CA GLY A 776 0.74 52.75 29.13
C GLY A 776 -0.44 52.03 28.49
N GLY A 777 -1.27 52.81 27.80
CA GLY A 777 -2.43 52.33 27.05
C GLY A 777 -3.78 52.45 27.79
N PRO A 778 -4.90 52.21 27.07
CA PRO A 778 -6.26 52.42 27.57
C PRO A 778 -6.91 51.21 28.27
N GLY A 779 -6.22 50.07 28.33
CA GLY A 779 -6.78 48.80 28.80
C GLY A 779 -7.09 48.76 30.31
N ALA A 780 -7.83 47.75 30.75
CA ALA A 780 -8.08 47.53 32.17
C ALA A 780 -6.87 46.85 32.84
N MET A 781 -6.49 47.32 34.03
CA MET A 781 -5.50 46.67 34.89
C MET A 781 -6.14 46.30 36.23
N ILE A 782 -5.95 45.05 36.66
CA ILE A 782 -6.45 44.53 37.93
C ILE A 782 -5.25 44.09 38.76
N LEU A 783 -4.97 44.77 39.87
CA LEU A 783 -3.87 44.48 40.77
C LEU A 783 -4.26 43.42 41.80
N GLY A 784 -3.39 42.42 41.98
CA GLY A 784 -3.44 41.51 43.11
C GLY A 784 -2.74 42.09 44.35
N SER A 785 -2.81 41.37 45.47
CA SER A 785 -2.25 41.80 46.76
C SER A 785 -0.75 42.17 46.74
N GLY A 786 0.03 41.67 45.79
CA GLY A 786 1.46 42.00 45.68
C GLY A 786 1.78 43.38 45.06
N GLY A 787 0.79 44.03 44.43
CA GLY A 787 0.93 45.37 43.86
C GLY A 787 1.85 45.47 42.63
N LEU A 788 2.08 46.70 42.19
CA LEU A 788 2.92 47.06 41.04
C LEU A 788 4.05 48.01 41.46
N THR A 789 5.30 47.67 41.14
CA THR A 789 6.46 48.54 41.28
C THR A 789 6.90 49.07 39.92
N LEU A 790 7.01 50.39 39.79
CA LEU A 790 7.49 51.08 38.60
C LEU A 790 8.92 51.58 38.83
N THR A 791 9.82 51.23 37.91
CA THR A 791 11.28 51.42 38.04
C THR A 791 11.92 52.21 36.90
N GLY A 792 11.14 52.57 35.87
CA GLY A 792 11.63 53.21 34.65
C GLY A 792 11.27 54.69 34.54
N ASP A 793 11.33 55.18 33.31
CA ASP A 793 11.04 56.59 32.98
C ASP A 793 9.52 56.89 33.05
N ASN A 794 9.08 57.92 32.33
CA ASN A 794 7.72 58.42 32.40
C ASN A 794 6.69 57.44 31.80
N SER A 795 5.60 57.24 32.52
CA SER A 795 4.45 56.41 32.18
C SER A 795 3.20 57.28 32.02
N GLU A 796 2.39 56.96 31.01
CA GLU A 796 1.07 57.58 30.78
C GLU A 796 0.02 56.49 30.64
N TYR A 797 -0.82 56.34 31.66
CA TYR A 797 -1.85 55.30 31.69
C TYR A 797 -3.24 55.91 31.59
N THR A 798 -3.97 55.55 30.54
CA THR A 798 -5.30 56.10 30.26
C THR A 798 -6.44 55.17 30.65
N GLY A 799 -6.13 53.90 30.91
CA GLY A 799 -7.08 52.93 31.42
C GLY A 799 -7.39 53.08 32.91
N VAL A 800 -8.22 52.16 33.42
CA VAL A 800 -8.57 52.06 34.83
C VAL A 800 -7.71 50.99 35.52
N ILE A 801 -7.11 51.35 36.65
CA ILE A 801 -6.45 50.42 37.57
C ILE A 801 -7.41 50.12 38.73
N SER A 802 -7.58 48.85 39.05
CA SER A 802 -8.48 48.35 40.11
C SER A 802 -7.80 47.24 40.92
N GLY A 803 -8.45 46.74 41.97
CA GLY A 803 -7.99 45.57 42.74
C GLY A 803 -7.37 45.92 44.09
N SER A 804 -6.83 44.93 44.80
CA SER A 804 -6.41 45.11 46.20
C SER A 804 -4.97 45.61 46.37
N GLY A 805 -4.15 45.56 45.30
CA GLY A 805 -2.74 45.95 45.34
C GLY A 805 -2.51 47.44 45.24
N GLY A 806 -1.34 47.88 45.72
CA GLY A 806 -0.88 49.27 45.61
C GLY A 806 0.10 49.51 44.46
N ILE A 807 0.50 50.76 44.29
CA ILE A 807 1.50 51.19 43.30
C ILE A 807 2.70 51.78 44.03
N ASN A 808 3.90 51.28 43.76
CA ASN A 808 5.15 51.82 44.25
C ASN A 808 5.93 52.47 43.10
N LEU A 809 5.97 53.80 43.06
CA LEU A 809 6.70 54.58 42.07
C LEU A 809 8.08 54.96 42.61
N THR A 810 9.10 54.25 42.15
CA THR A 810 10.48 54.42 42.67
C THR A 810 11.26 55.54 42.00
N THR A 811 10.88 55.92 40.77
CA THR A 811 11.49 56.97 39.95
C THR A 811 10.51 57.36 38.84
N GLY A 812 10.87 58.35 38.02
CA GLY A 812 10.10 58.76 36.85
C GLY A 812 8.75 59.40 37.18
N LYS A 813 7.98 59.72 36.14
CA LYS A 813 6.62 60.28 36.26
C LYS A 813 5.56 59.25 35.92
N LEU A 814 4.54 59.06 36.76
CA LEU A 814 3.31 58.33 36.40
C LEU A 814 2.16 59.33 36.23
N ALA A 815 1.61 59.45 35.02
CA ALA A 815 0.39 60.19 34.76
C ALA A 815 -0.81 59.23 34.65
N LEU A 816 -1.82 59.40 35.50
CA LEU A 816 -3.07 58.64 35.51
C LEU A 816 -4.21 59.51 35.00
N TYR A 817 -4.92 59.06 33.96
CA TYR A 817 -6.02 59.80 33.36
C TYR A 817 -7.42 59.27 33.73
N GLY A 818 -7.52 57.98 34.06
CA GLY A 818 -8.76 57.32 34.46
C GLY A 818 -9.02 57.36 35.97
N GLY A 819 -10.28 57.20 36.37
CA GLY A 819 -10.65 57.03 37.79
C GLY A 819 -10.27 55.64 38.28
N ASN A 820 -9.24 55.55 39.12
CA ASN A 820 -8.71 54.28 39.60
C ASN A 820 -9.34 53.90 40.95
N THR A 821 -9.58 52.61 41.12
CA THR A 821 -10.34 52.01 42.25
C THR A 821 -9.54 50.92 42.96
N TYR A 822 -8.21 50.94 42.82
CA TYR A 822 -7.36 50.05 43.60
C TYR A 822 -7.22 50.57 45.03
N SER A 823 -7.20 49.66 46.00
CA SER A 823 -7.26 50.01 47.43
C SER A 823 -5.92 49.96 48.16
N GLY A 824 -4.88 49.42 47.54
CA GLY A 824 -3.55 49.39 48.14
C GLY A 824 -2.82 50.72 47.99
N ASP A 825 -1.93 51.03 48.92
CA ASP A 825 -1.25 52.33 49.00
C ASP A 825 -0.47 52.68 47.72
N THR A 826 -0.49 53.97 47.39
CA THR A 826 0.34 54.58 46.34
C THR A 826 1.54 55.25 46.97
N VAL A 827 2.73 54.68 46.81
CA VAL A 827 4.00 55.23 47.30
C VAL A 827 4.69 56.00 46.20
N VAL A 828 5.00 57.28 46.44
CA VAL A 828 5.75 58.15 45.53
C VAL A 828 7.10 58.45 46.17
N ALA A 829 8.15 57.76 45.71
CA ALA A 829 9.49 57.91 46.28
C ALA A 829 10.12 59.28 45.94
N THR A 830 11.16 59.65 46.68
CA THR A 830 11.96 60.84 46.35
C THR A 830 12.56 60.72 44.94
N GLY A 831 12.38 61.76 44.13
CA GLY A 831 12.78 61.78 42.72
C GLY A 831 11.72 61.25 41.75
N ALA A 832 10.58 60.74 42.25
CA ALA A 832 9.45 60.35 41.44
C ALA A 832 8.34 61.42 41.40
N SER A 833 7.44 61.32 40.43
CA SER A 833 6.29 62.22 40.28
C SER A 833 5.01 61.49 39.92
N LEU A 834 3.96 61.65 40.72
CA LEU A 834 2.61 61.18 40.40
C LEU A 834 1.76 62.35 39.92
N LEU A 835 1.19 62.25 38.71
CA LEU A 835 0.25 63.22 38.16
C LEU A 835 -1.15 62.59 38.05
N LEU A 836 -2.16 63.19 38.69
CA LEU A 836 -3.56 62.93 38.35
C LEU A 836 -4.00 63.93 37.29
N ASN A 837 -4.26 63.43 36.09
CA ASN A 837 -4.63 64.23 34.92
C ASN A 837 -6.10 63.98 34.55
N ASN A 838 -6.77 64.93 33.91
CA ASN A 838 -8.18 64.81 33.52
C ASN A 838 -9.11 64.30 34.66
N GLN A 839 -9.61 63.07 34.55
CA GLN A 839 -10.52 62.42 35.51
C GLN A 839 -9.76 61.49 36.49
N GLY A 840 -8.43 61.63 36.58
CA GLY A 840 -7.58 60.86 37.47
C GLY A 840 -8.03 60.99 38.92
N SER A 841 -8.29 59.85 39.57
CA SER A 841 -8.64 59.75 40.98
C SER A 841 -8.09 58.44 41.58
N LEU A 842 -7.82 58.48 42.89
CA LEU A 842 -7.34 57.36 43.72
C LEU A 842 -8.20 57.24 44.99
N ALA A 843 -9.53 57.33 44.87
CA ALA A 843 -10.45 57.49 46.01
C ALA A 843 -10.32 56.40 47.09
N ASP A 844 -9.86 55.21 46.70
CA ASP A 844 -9.68 54.05 47.59
C ASP A 844 -8.22 53.83 48.04
N SER A 845 -7.25 54.60 47.53
CA SER A 845 -5.82 54.44 47.84
C SER A 845 -5.25 55.61 48.67
N GLN A 846 -4.41 55.28 49.65
CA GLN A 846 -3.63 56.23 50.43
C GLN A 846 -2.36 56.61 49.66
N VAL A 847 -2.11 57.92 49.50
CA VAL A 847 -0.90 58.42 48.85
C VAL A 847 0.17 58.73 49.89
N GLN A 848 1.29 58.01 49.84
CA GLN A 848 2.49 58.26 50.63
C GLN A 848 3.52 58.99 49.75
N ASN A 849 3.57 60.32 49.86
CA ASN A 849 4.34 61.18 48.99
C ASN A 849 5.65 61.66 49.62
N ALA A 850 6.78 61.18 49.11
CA ALA A 850 8.12 61.71 49.36
C ALA A 850 8.75 62.36 48.11
N GLY A 851 8.03 62.37 46.98
CA GLY A 851 8.41 62.96 45.71
C GLY A 851 7.53 64.16 45.35
N VAL A 852 6.98 64.17 44.14
CA VAL A 852 6.01 65.19 43.68
C VAL A 852 4.65 64.54 43.43
N PHE A 853 3.60 65.08 44.03
CA PHE A 853 2.22 64.75 43.73
C PHE A 853 1.54 65.95 43.08
N ASP A 854 1.24 65.85 41.79
CA ASP A 854 0.74 66.93 40.95
C ASP A 854 -0.72 66.67 40.53
N LEU A 855 -1.57 67.65 40.76
CA LEU A 855 -3.00 67.66 40.44
C LEU A 855 -3.34 68.75 39.43
N SER A 856 -2.36 69.53 38.97
CA SER A 856 -2.58 70.70 38.12
C SER A 856 -3.16 70.37 36.74
N GLY A 857 -3.02 69.11 36.29
CA GLY A 857 -3.62 68.61 35.05
C GLY A 857 -5.07 68.13 35.17
N ALA A 858 -5.61 67.98 36.38
CA ALA A 858 -6.97 67.45 36.55
C ALA A 858 -8.03 68.42 36.00
N THR A 859 -9.07 67.86 35.37
CA THR A 859 -10.25 68.59 34.86
C THR A 859 -11.49 68.38 35.73
N ALA A 860 -11.43 67.43 36.66
CA ALA A 860 -12.36 67.27 37.78
C ALA A 860 -11.56 67.30 39.09
N ASN A 861 -12.22 67.65 40.19
CA ASN A 861 -11.61 67.68 41.51
C ASN A 861 -11.09 66.28 41.90
N PRO A 862 -9.77 66.08 42.06
CA PRO A 862 -9.21 64.78 42.39
C PRO A 862 -9.63 64.33 43.79
N THR A 863 -9.97 63.05 43.90
CA THR A 863 -10.20 62.39 45.19
C THR A 863 -9.14 61.35 45.45
N VAL A 864 -8.59 61.33 46.66
CA VAL A 864 -7.71 60.26 47.20
C VAL A 864 -8.26 59.77 48.53
N ALA A 865 -7.92 58.54 48.95
CA ALA A 865 -8.34 58.07 50.27
C ALA A 865 -7.68 58.92 51.36
N GLY A 866 -6.38 59.15 51.28
CA GLY A 866 -5.68 60.08 52.17
C GLY A 866 -4.28 60.40 51.66
N LEU A 867 -3.58 61.28 52.36
CA LEU A 867 -2.28 61.81 51.94
C LEU A 867 -1.33 61.94 53.12
N SER A 868 -0.12 61.42 52.97
CA SER A 868 0.96 61.53 53.96
C SER A 868 2.32 61.73 53.28
N GLY A 869 3.33 62.10 54.07
CA GLY A 869 4.71 62.25 53.64
C GLY A 869 5.17 63.70 53.44
N SER A 870 6.47 63.84 53.18
CA SER A 870 7.21 65.10 53.17
C SER A 870 7.45 65.68 51.76
N GLY A 871 6.84 65.09 50.74
CA GLY A 871 6.98 65.48 49.34
C GLY A 871 6.22 66.76 48.97
N GLU A 872 6.36 67.18 47.72
CA GLU A 872 5.66 68.33 47.17
C GLU A 872 4.25 67.95 46.71
N LEU A 873 3.24 68.75 47.07
CA LEU A 873 1.87 68.68 46.55
C LEU A 873 1.56 69.93 45.73
N ASN A 874 1.28 69.75 44.44
CA ASN A 874 0.89 70.81 43.52
C ASN A 874 -0.60 70.69 43.19
N LEU A 875 -1.43 71.58 43.76
CA LEU A 875 -2.89 71.56 43.53
C LEU A 875 -3.31 72.15 42.19
N GLY A 876 -2.52 73.07 41.62
CA GLY A 876 -2.99 73.94 40.55
C GLY A 876 -4.19 74.77 41.01
N SER A 877 -5.28 74.77 40.26
CA SER A 877 -6.56 75.39 40.64
C SER A 877 -7.60 74.39 41.18
N ASN A 878 -7.22 73.13 41.42
CA ASN A 878 -8.15 72.04 41.70
C ASN A 878 -8.37 71.84 43.20
N THR A 879 -9.56 71.40 43.60
CA THR A 879 -9.81 70.96 44.97
C THR A 879 -9.35 69.51 45.14
N LEU A 880 -8.42 69.24 46.06
CA LEU A 880 -8.08 67.88 46.49
C LEU A 880 -9.06 67.45 47.59
N HIS A 881 -9.83 66.40 47.34
CA HIS A 881 -10.70 65.77 48.32
C HIS A 881 -10.06 64.52 48.93
N LEU A 882 -9.99 64.48 50.27
CA LEU A 882 -9.52 63.33 51.07
C LEU A 882 -10.73 62.59 51.64
N ALA A 883 -11.10 61.45 51.02
CA ALA A 883 -12.31 60.70 51.37
C ALA A 883 -12.21 59.98 52.74
N HIS A 884 -11.00 59.57 53.11
CA HIS A 884 -10.67 58.81 54.31
C HIS A 884 -9.33 59.29 54.87
N ALA A 885 -9.27 60.59 55.19
CA ALA A 885 -8.01 61.29 55.44
C ALA A 885 -7.24 60.64 56.59
N GLN A 886 -5.99 60.22 56.35
CA GLN A 886 -5.14 59.51 57.31
C GLN A 886 -3.68 59.98 57.13
N GLY A 887 -2.88 59.83 58.18
CA GLY A 887 -1.45 60.09 58.15
C GLY A 887 -1.04 61.55 58.37
N VAL A 888 0.26 61.81 58.21
CA VAL A 888 0.90 63.11 58.46
C VAL A 888 1.44 63.66 57.15
N PHE A 889 1.02 64.87 56.77
CA PHE A 889 1.61 65.63 55.68
C PHE A 889 2.49 66.75 56.25
N ASP A 890 3.80 66.66 56.01
CA ASP A 890 4.85 67.59 56.44
C ASP A 890 5.63 68.15 55.23
N GLY A 891 5.01 68.10 54.05
CA GLY A 891 5.59 68.49 52.77
C GLY A 891 5.29 69.91 52.30
N THR A 892 5.77 70.24 51.09
CA THR A 892 5.52 71.53 50.42
C THR A 892 4.13 71.52 49.77
N LEU A 893 3.35 72.58 49.95
CA LEU A 893 2.02 72.74 49.36
C LEU A 893 1.98 73.99 48.46
N ASN A 894 1.59 73.81 47.20
CA ASN A 894 1.49 74.89 46.21
C ASN A 894 0.15 74.89 45.48
N GLY A 895 -0.25 76.06 44.99
CA GLY A 895 -1.41 76.25 44.12
C GLY A 895 -2.49 77.16 44.72
N SER A 896 -3.50 77.48 43.92
CA SER A 896 -4.66 78.29 44.31
C SER A 896 -5.93 77.46 44.53
N GLY A 897 -5.87 76.14 44.31
CA GLY A 897 -6.98 75.21 44.57
C GLY A 897 -7.18 74.92 46.06
N ASP A 898 -8.25 74.22 46.41
CA ASP A 898 -8.67 74.01 47.81
C ASP A 898 -8.33 72.62 48.35
N LEU A 899 -8.36 72.46 49.67
CA LEU A 899 -8.32 71.17 50.37
C LEU A 899 -9.70 70.84 50.93
N SER A 900 -10.15 69.59 50.81
CA SER A 900 -11.43 69.13 51.35
C SER A 900 -11.29 67.75 52.01
N MET A 901 -12.01 67.50 53.11
CA MET A 901 -12.09 66.18 53.74
C MET A 901 -13.48 65.92 54.35
N ASP A 902 -13.96 64.68 54.27
CA ASP A 902 -15.28 64.25 54.80
C ASP A 902 -15.22 63.11 55.86
N GLY A 903 -14.02 62.57 56.14
CA GLY A 903 -13.80 61.55 57.17
C GLY A 903 -12.32 61.34 57.52
N GLY A 904 -12.06 60.54 58.57
CA GLY A 904 -10.70 60.18 59.01
C GLY A 904 -10.03 61.17 59.98
N ALA A 905 -8.73 61.01 60.21
CA ALA A 905 -7.88 61.87 61.04
C ALA A 905 -6.57 62.20 60.29
N TRP A 906 -6.43 63.45 59.87
CA TRP A 906 -5.30 63.93 59.07
C TRP A 906 -4.50 64.97 59.83
N VAL A 907 -3.17 64.85 59.79
CA VAL A 907 -2.24 65.78 60.44
C VAL A 907 -1.54 66.60 59.38
N PHE A 908 -1.63 67.91 59.49
CA PHE A 908 -1.00 68.88 58.61
C PHE A 908 0.10 69.62 59.39
N ASN A 909 1.36 69.28 59.12
CA ASN A 909 2.55 69.78 59.79
C ASN A 909 3.42 70.70 58.91
N ALA A 910 2.96 71.06 57.70
CA ALA A 910 3.70 71.94 56.81
C ALA A 910 3.92 73.33 57.42
N THR A 911 5.12 73.86 57.29
CA THR A 911 5.55 75.18 57.81
C THR A 911 5.16 76.33 56.87
N SER A 912 5.24 77.58 57.35
CA SER A 912 4.93 78.75 56.52
C SER A 912 5.78 78.89 55.26
N ALA A 913 7.01 78.37 55.27
CA ALA A 913 7.88 78.34 54.10
C ALA A 913 7.44 77.26 53.10
N GLN A 914 6.99 76.11 53.59
CA GLN A 914 6.50 75.00 52.77
C GLN A 914 5.13 75.30 52.14
N THR A 915 4.34 76.19 52.73
CA THR A 915 3.01 76.58 52.20
C THR A 915 3.02 77.96 51.53
N SER A 916 4.19 78.57 51.27
CA SER A 916 4.25 79.94 50.74
C SER A 916 3.65 80.09 49.33
N GLY A 917 3.55 78.99 48.58
CA GLY A 917 2.92 78.93 47.27
C GLY A 917 1.43 78.56 47.29
N PHE A 918 0.84 78.30 48.46
CA PHE A 918 -0.56 77.92 48.63
C PHE A 918 -1.43 79.12 49.00
N SER A 919 -2.58 79.26 48.32
CA SER A 919 -3.52 80.38 48.54
C SER A 919 -4.99 79.97 48.60
N GLY A 920 -5.30 78.67 48.51
CA GLY A 920 -6.66 78.16 48.60
C GLY A 920 -7.15 77.96 50.04
N ALA A 921 -8.39 77.53 50.18
CA ALA A 921 -9.07 77.29 51.45
C ALA A 921 -9.07 75.79 51.84
N ALA A 922 -9.41 75.50 53.10
CA ALA A 922 -9.66 74.16 53.59
C ALA A 922 -11.12 73.99 54.04
N LEU A 923 -11.76 72.93 53.59
CA LEU A 923 -13.13 72.54 53.94
C LEU A 923 -13.14 71.20 54.67
N ILE A 924 -13.58 71.21 55.93
CA ILE A 924 -13.71 70.01 56.76
C ILE A 924 -15.21 69.70 56.85
N THR A 925 -15.73 68.87 55.96
CA THR A 925 -17.13 68.44 55.99
C THR A 925 -17.37 67.36 57.04
N GLY A 926 -16.35 66.54 57.32
CA GLY A 926 -16.32 65.48 58.33
C GLY A 926 -14.90 65.03 58.70
N GLY A 927 -14.73 64.29 59.81
CA GLY A 927 -13.43 63.83 60.29
C GLY A 927 -12.65 64.87 61.11
N GLN A 928 -11.35 64.63 61.35
CA GLN A 928 -10.47 65.48 62.16
C GLN A 928 -9.26 65.98 61.34
N MET A 929 -9.12 67.29 61.20
CA MET A 929 -7.89 67.93 60.71
C MET A 929 -7.10 68.48 61.90
N MET A 930 -5.87 68.02 62.09
CA MET A 930 -4.94 68.57 63.07
C MET A 930 -3.90 69.43 62.36
N VAL A 931 -3.95 70.75 62.55
CA VAL A 931 -2.91 71.66 62.05
C VAL A 931 -1.86 71.83 63.14
N GLY A 932 -0.69 71.23 62.93
CA GLY A 932 0.40 71.14 63.91
C GLY A 932 0.09 70.15 65.04
N ASP A 933 0.89 69.10 65.15
CA ASP A 933 0.93 68.27 66.36
C ASP A 933 1.76 68.92 67.48
N GLU A 934 1.94 68.22 68.61
CA GLU A 934 2.69 68.73 69.77
C GLU A 934 4.15 69.11 69.45
N GLN A 935 4.76 68.49 68.44
CA GLN A 935 6.13 68.75 68.02
C GLN A 935 6.23 69.79 66.89
N HIS A 936 5.12 70.09 66.21
CA HIS A 936 5.05 70.96 65.04
C HIS A 936 4.13 72.18 65.27
N ALA A 937 4.29 72.88 66.40
CA ALA A 937 3.54 74.11 66.68
C ALA A 937 3.79 75.25 65.65
N ASN A 938 4.85 75.15 64.84
CA ASN A 938 5.15 76.06 63.73
C ASN A 938 4.44 75.68 62.42
N ALA A 939 3.58 74.65 62.41
CA ALA A 939 2.74 74.33 61.26
C ALA A 939 1.82 75.51 60.92
N TYR A 940 1.66 75.79 59.62
CA TYR A 940 0.97 76.98 59.14
C TYR A 940 0.10 76.65 57.92
N LEU A 941 -1.21 76.85 58.05
CA LEU A 941 -2.16 76.73 56.94
C LEU A 941 -2.62 78.14 56.52
N PRO A 942 -2.18 78.71 55.38
CA PRO A 942 -2.38 80.13 55.06
C PRO A 942 -3.83 80.54 54.80
N GLY A 943 -4.65 79.65 54.25
CA GLY A 943 -5.99 79.98 53.76
C GLY A 943 -7.10 79.95 54.82
N ASP A 944 -8.31 80.25 54.36
CA ASP A 944 -9.52 80.16 55.18
C ASP A 944 -9.87 78.70 55.49
N VAL A 945 -10.41 78.43 56.67
CA VAL A 945 -10.88 77.10 57.09
C VAL A 945 -12.37 77.13 57.40
N THR A 946 -13.14 76.28 56.73
CA THR A 946 -14.56 76.07 57.02
C THR A 946 -14.77 74.68 57.61
N ILE A 947 -15.39 74.60 58.79
CA ILE A 947 -15.74 73.34 59.44
C ILE A 947 -17.26 73.17 59.41
N GLN A 948 -17.76 72.08 58.82
CA GLN A 948 -19.18 71.72 58.84
C GLN A 948 -19.52 70.82 60.04
N SER A 949 -20.80 70.51 60.26
CA SER A 949 -21.31 69.90 61.50
C SER A 949 -20.63 68.60 61.94
N ALA A 950 -20.09 67.80 61.03
CA ALA A 950 -19.39 66.55 61.34
C ALA A 950 -17.86 66.68 61.39
N GLY A 951 -17.31 67.86 61.08
CA GLY A 951 -15.89 68.13 61.04
C GLY A 951 -15.31 68.59 62.38
N THR A 952 -14.02 68.33 62.57
CA THR A 952 -13.24 68.83 63.70
C THR A 952 -11.93 69.45 63.22
N LEU A 953 -11.65 70.69 63.58
CA LEU A 953 -10.32 71.32 63.46
C LEU A 953 -9.64 71.31 64.82
N ARG A 954 -8.38 70.87 64.88
CA ARG A 954 -7.57 70.84 66.11
C ARG A 954 -6.09 71.13 65.87
N GLY A 955 -5.27 71.09 66.92
CA GLY A 955 -3.81 71.16 66.82
C GLY A 955 -3.18 72.40 67.46
N HIS A 956 -1.86 72.53 67.28
CA HIS A 956 -0.98 73.51 67.92
C HIS A 956 -0.46 74.57 66.94
N GLY A 957 -0.82 74.48 65.66
CA GLY A 957 -0.30 75.32 64.59
C GLY A 957 -1.06 76.65 64.44
N THR A 958 -0.85 77.28 63.28
CA THR A 958 -1.44 78.57 62.92
C THR A 958 -2.29 78.47 61.66
N ILE A 959 -3.48 79.05 61.68
CA ILE A 959 -4.33 79.30 60.53
C ILE A 959 -4.14 80.76 60.10
N GLY A 960 -3.73 80.98 58.86
CA GLY A 960 -3.47 82.30 58.28
C GLY A 960 -4.74 83.08 57.93
N GLY A 961 -5.80 82.39 57.51
CA GLY A 961 -7.08 82.97 57.10
C GLY A 961 -8.13 83.02 58.19
N ASN A 962 -9.39 83.23 57.77
CA ASN A 962 -10.57 83.17 58.62
C ASN A 962 -10.94 81.71 58.95
N VAL A 963 -11.53 81.48 60.12
CA VAL A 963 -12.07 80.18 60.51
C VAL A 963 -13.57 80.30 60.72
N THR A 964 -14.37 79.58 59.93
CA THR A 964 -15.83 79.49 60.08
C THR A 964 -16.22 78.12 60.62
N ASN A 965 -16.73 78.08 61.85
CA ASN A 965 -17.05 76.83 62.54
C ASN A 965 -18.56 76.56 62.65
N THR A 966 -19.01 75.45 62.08
CA THR A 966 -20.32 74.81 62.33
C THR A 966 -20.19 73.40 62.91
N GLY A 967 -18.96 72.85 62.99
CA GLY A 967 -18.63 71.60 63.66
C GLY A 967 -17.88 71.84 64.96
N THR A 968 -16.75 71.17 65.17
CA THR A 968 -15.94 71.33 66.38
C THR A 968 -14.60 72.00 66.09
N VAL A 969 -14.22 73.01 66.87
CA VAL A 969 -12.83 73.46 66.99
C VAL A 969 -12.31 73.04 68.35
N PHE A 970 -11.15 72.39 68.37
CA PHE A 970 -10.52 71.88 69.58
C PHE A 970 -9.03 72.28 69.58
N PRO A 971 -8.68 73.48 70.07
CA PRO A 971 -7.28 73.89 70.13
C PRO A 971 -6.45 72.85 70.90
N GLY A 972 -5.40 72.33 70.26
CA GLY A 972 -4.48 71.31 70.77
C GLY A 972 -4.74 69.85 70.38
N GLY A 973 -3.85 68.99 70.87
CA GLY A 973 -3.93 67.53 70.95
C GLY A 973 -3.98 67.04 72.42
N SER A 974 -3.26 67.81 73.24
CA SER A 974 -3.19 67.98 74.70
C SER A 974 -3.40 69.49 75.00
N VAL A 975 -2.97 70.05 76.14
CA VAL A 975 -3.02 71.52 76.35
C VAL A 975 -2.11 72.23 75.34
N GLY A 976 -2.67 73.16 74.56
CA GLY A 976 -1.95 73.86 73.49
C GLY A 976 -2.69 75.08 72.95
N ILE A 977 -2.07 75.76 71.99
CA ILE A 977 -2.61 76.97 71.35
C ILE A 977 -2.78 76.67 69.86
N LEU A 978 -4.00 76.82 69.34
CA LEU A 978 -4.25 76.97 67.91
C LEU A 978 -4.36 78.46 67.60
N THR A 979 -3.47 79.00 66.78
CA THR A 979 -3.45 80.44 66.43
C THR A 979 -4.29 80.67 65.18
N ILE A 980 -5.13 81.71 65.17
CA ILE A 980 -5.91 82.13 63.99
C ILE A 980 -5.59 83.59 63.74
N ASN A 981 -5.00 83.90 62.58
CA ASN A 981 -4.61 85.26 62.21
C ASN A 981 -5.78 86.08 61.62
N GLY A 982 -6.81 85.41 61.08
CA GLY A 982 -8.04 86.04 60.57
C GLY A 982 -9.18 86.08 61.59
N ASN A 983 -10.41 86.21 61.09
CA ASN A 983 -11.62 86.21 61.93
C ASN A 983 -12.04 84.78 62.30
N TYR A 984 -12.37 84.53 63.56
CA TYR A 984 -13.06 83.32 64.01
C TYR A 984 -14.57 83.55 64.08
N THR A 985 -15.35 82.83 63.28
CA THR A 985 -16.81 82.91 63.25
C THR A 985 -17.42 81.58 63.65
N GLN A 986 -18.14 81.56 64.78
CA GLN A 986 -18.81 80.37 65.32
C GLN A 986 -20.31 80.43 65.00
N SER A 987 -20.86 79.39 64.36
CA SER A 987 -22.31 79.25 64.17
C SER A 987 -22.97 78.66 65.42
N ALA A 988 -24.30 78.84 65.54
CA ALA A 988 -25.08 78.38 66.68
C ALA A 988 -25.02 76.86 66.93
N ASN A 989 -24.67 76.08 65.91
CA ASN A 989 -24.62 74.61 65.98
C ASN A 989 -23.19 74.06 66.12
N GLY A 990 -22.15 74.90 66.08
CA GLY A 990 -20.79 74.42 66.29
C GLY A 990 -20.31 74.58 67.74
N ALA A 991 -19.21 73.90 68.07
CA ALA A 991 -18.63 73.83 69.39
C ALA A 991 -17.14 74.25 69.39
N LEU A 992 -16.74 75.02 70.40
CA LEU A 992 -15.34 75.19 70.79
C LEU A 992 -15.10 74.31 72.02
N THR A 993 -14.27 73.28 71.88
CA THR A 993 -13.85 72.41 72.99
C THR A 993 -12.47 72.85 73.45
N ALA A 994 -12.18 72.80 74.75
CA ALA A 994 -10.84 73.06 75.28
C ALA A 994 -10.54 72.10 76.42
N GLN A 995 -9.32 71.58 76.48
CA GLN A 995 -8.82 70.86 77.64
C GLN A 995 -8.25 71.88 78.63
N VAL A 996 -8.66 71.77 79.89
CA VAL A 996 -8.14 72.59 80.98
C VAL A 996 -7.37 71.65 81.91
N LEU A 997 -6.09 71.93 82.17
CA LEU A 997 -5.36 71.31 83.26
C LEU A 997 -5.93 71.89 84.57
N PRO A 998 -6.59 71.11 85.44
CA PRO A 998 -6.84 71.59 86.80
C PRO A 998 -5.47 71.73 87.47
N SER A 999 -5.22 72.92 88.02
CA SER A 999 -3.98 73.28 88.72
C SER A 999 -3.66 72.32 89.86
#